data_AF-A0A9N9ZAV4-F1
#
_entry.id   AF-A0A9N9ZAV4-F1
#
_cell.length_a   1.000
_cell.length_b   1.000
_cell.length_c   1.000
_cell.angle_alpha   90.00
_cell.angle_beta   90.00
_cell.angle_gamma   90.00
#
_symmetry.space_group_name_H-M   'P 1'
#
loop_
_entity.id
_entity.type
_entity.pdbx_description
1 polymer ?
#
loop_
_entity_poly.entity_id
_entity_poly.type
_entity_poly.pdbx_seq_one_letter_code
_entity_poly.pdbx_strand_id
1 'polypeptide(L)'
;MASQAPEKATEPPQEQATPTPHKELYPMNNWTYDLFLYVMGNLVDTFFREVVPRGSWRVPQSGPVLFVAAPHANQFVDALLLQRTLKHEAGRRVSLLIAQKSVHGFIGWGSRQVGSVPVGRAQDAAKPATGKIYLPDPINDPTLVRGVGTKFGAGEGELQGMLFLPPGKGQTGASVDISEIISPEEVRVKRPFKGKLALFQLTGRDDIDAEGNFTKKDVHGPAPGYEGTKFKLAPHTDQTKVYEAVFSRLRSGGCVGIFPEGGSHDRTELLPLKAGVAIMALGTLAEDPNCGLKIVPVGMNYFHPHKFRSRAVIEFGTPFEIPSRVVEKYRNNQRREAIGHVIDTVYQALNSVTVSAPDYDTLMLIQATRRLYNPTGKKLPLPIVVELNRRLAMGYEKYKEDERIKKLVKDVKDYNSQLRYLNLKDHQVQYAHLSIFHVLFLTIYRSLKLILLFFSTVPGLALFAPVFVATKIISIKKAKAALAGSTVKIQGRDVMATWKILVACGFAPALYHFYSILLTLKVWHDRFWGHVPEWVPLWVVYFAVWPLMIGITFASLRFGEVGMDIFKSLRPLVLCLSPWSGFNIQKLRLRREELSAEVTDLINTLGPEMYPDFEKVRLVPDPYKTESAAPSTFTSPQFASTFSPFTPQMSSFSPYQSFGWRRRDSEGSNAGAEPESPPTTTLLRRSTTQSSRALPRHDSFSNIGQVGFFSTRPPSRSRSRSNSSGGGFGSSGFHISGFTALDSTEGFNEASRKLREAMKDRRKKSDKVKMEAGAEEDSENPAVPPPPTRKPPLKQKMALSLKSIVSSVFGGAGSEGGPAPMGALFAKTDPAIDGDACLHDCASCSVKYPRGFKINEDDVLYGHVKAWSTHLLVGTGKTDWVRDVADEKGSVMEAVSKVASPTNGRMMLSASNIPTPHNTADYSEPTTTLLLPAFTYIHNVTPSNAGSLIAEVVNHAPTTTSPLQPFSLPTPLPGDLAASACPHSAVILLCSQRTRDARCGQSAPLLKKEFERHLRPLGLYRDAHDERPGGVGIYFISHVGGHAYSANVMVYRRPNAFGQDDEAEKAEQQNGSSDGGDVGAAQCIWLARVMPQDCENLVNFTVLKGKVVKPEDQLRGGFNRSKGLMSW
;
A
#
# COMPACT_ATOMS: atom_id res chain seq x y z
N MET A 1 76.85 9.11 -46.76
CA MET A 1 76.00 10.31 -46.85
C MET A 1 74.84 10.00 -47.78
N ALA A 2 73.62 10.19 -47.28
CA ALA A 2 72.33 10.28 -47.96
C ALA A 2 72.11 9.46 -49.26
N SER A 3 71.30 8.41 -49.18
CA SER A 3 70.65 7.82 -50.37
C SER A 3 69.14 7.78 -50.16
N GLN A 4 68.44 8.63 -50.90
CA GLN A 4 66.99 8.71 -51.04
C GLN A 4 66.44 7.39 -51.59
N ALA A 5 65.30 6.95 -51.04
CA ALA A 5 64.45 5.93 -51.63
C ALA A 5 63.22 6.60 -52.30
N PRO A 6 62.83 6.18 -53.52
CA PRO A 6 61.74 6.79 -54.29
C PRO A 6 60.37 6.15 -54.01
N GLU A 7 59.32 6.88 -54.39
CA GLU A 7 57.89 6.60 -54.25
C GLU A 7 57.43 5.21 -54.70
N LYS A 8 56.46 4.64 -53.95
CA LYS A 8 55.61 3.53 -54.39
C LYS A 8 54.15 3.77 -54.02
N ALA A 9 53.37 4.04 -55.08
CA ALA A 9 51.93 3.83 -55.30
C ALA A 9 50.95 4.01 -54.12
N THR A 10 50.18 5.10 -54.20
CA THR A 10 48.85 5.28 -53.58
C THR A 10 47.87 4.19 -54.05
N GLU A 11 47.51 3.29 -53.15
CA GLU A 11 46.25 2.54 -53.24
C GLU A 11 45.07 3.46 -52.86
N PRO A 12 43.90 3.35 -53.51
CA PRO A 12 42.77 4.22 -53.23
C PRO A 12 42.24 3.96 -51.81
N PRO A 13 41.62 4.97 -51.16
CA PRO A 13 41.01 4.77 -49.86
C PRO A 13 39.97 3.65 -50.00
N GLN A 14 40.06 2.61 -49.15
CA GLN A 14 38.97 1.66 -48.98
C GLN A 14 37.71 2.46 -48.66
N GLU A 15 36.84 2.51 -49.66
CA GLU A 15 35.50 3.05 -49.60
C GLU A 15 34.83 2.39 -48.39
N GLN A 16 34.67 3.15 -47.30
CA GLN A 16 33.90 2.72 -46.14
C GLN A 16 32.52 2.36 -46.69
N ALA A 17 32.25 1.06 -46.78
CA ALA A 17 30.96 0.55 -47.19
C ALA A 17 29.90 1.28 -46.37
N THR A 18 29.17 2.19 -47.02
CA THR A 18 28.01 2.84 -46.42
C THR A 18 27.13 1.71 -45.88
N PRO A 19 26.87 1.65 -44.57
CA PRO A 19 26.07 0.57 -44.02
C PRO A 19 24.72 0.61 -44.72
N THR A 20 24.38 -0.48 -45.41
CA THR A 20 23.07 -0.66 -46.03
C THR A 20 22.01 -0.24 -45.01
N PRO A 21 21.07 0.67 -45.34
CA PRO A 21 20.10 1.16 -44.38
C PRO A 21 19.23 -0.02 -43.94
N HIS A 22 19.50 -0.52 -42.74
CA HIS A 22 18.70 -1.57 -42.13
C HIS A 22 17.26 -1.06 -42.04
N LYS A 23 16.30 -1.82 -42.58
CA LYS A 23 14.88 -1.46 -42.56
C LYS A 23 14.42 -1.26 -41.12
N GLU A 24 14.20 0.00 -40.74
CA GLU A 24 13.73 0.35 -39.40
C GLU A 24 12.34 -0.25 -39.16
N LEU A 25 12.19 -1.05 -38.10
CA LEU A 25 10.91 -1.61 -37.69
C LEU A 25 10.03 -0.47 -37.16
N TYR A 26 9.15 0.04 -38.04
CA TYR A 26 8.32 1.25 -37.90
C TYR A 26 9.13 2.56 -37.91
N PRO A 27 9.41 3.13 -39.10
CA PRO A 27 10.06 4.43 -39.21
C PRO A 27 9.17 5.53 -38.63
N MET A 28 9.76 6.39 -37.80
CA MET A 28 9.04 7.48 -37.16
C MET A 28 8.93 8.67 -38.13
N ASN A 29 7.71 8.98 -38.55
CA ASN A 29 7.48 10.18 -39.35
C ASN A 29 7.20 11.39 -38.44
N ASN A 30 8.00 12.43 -38.57
CA ASN A 30 8.03 13.56 -37.64
C ASN A 30 6.70 14.33 -37.58
N TRP A 31 6.02 14.53 -38.72
CA TRP A 31 4.78 15.30 -38.75
C TRP A 31 3.59 14.49 -38.22
N THR A 32 3.52 13.19 -38.52
CA THR A 32 2.47 12.32 -37.99
C THR A 32 2.61 12.15 -36.48
N TYR A 33 3.85 12.02 -35.99
CA TYR A 33 4.17 11.98 -34.58
C TYR A 33 3.67 13.24 -33.86
N ASP A 34 4.04 14.42 -34.38
CA ASP A 34 3.69 15.70 -33.78
C ASP A 34 2.17 15.98 -33.83
N LEU A 35 1.50 15.64 -34.95
CA LEU A 35 0.04 15.77 -35.09
C LEU A 35 -0.71 14.83 -34.13
N PHE A 36 -0.31 13.56 -34.06
CA PHE A 36 -0.93 12.59 -33.16
C PHE A 36 -0.75 13.01 -31.69
N LEU A 37 0.46 13.42 -31.30
CA LEU A 37 0.72 13.92 -29.95
C LEU A 37 -0.05 15.21 -29.64
N TYR A 38 -0.25 16.10 -30.62
CA TYR A 38 -1.07 17.28 -30.43
C TYR A 38 -2.53 16.90 -30.11
N VAL A 39 -3.15 16.05 -30.93
CA VAL A 39 -4.56 15.65 -30.73
C VAL A 39 -4.74 14.87 -29.43
N MET A 40 -3.93 13.83 -29.21
CA MET A 40 -4.01 13.02 -27.99
C MET A 40 -3.57 13.80 -26.75
N GLY A 41 -2.63 14.74 -26.91
CA GLY A 41 -2.21 15.66 -25.85
C GLY A 41 -3.38 16.49 -25.34
N ASN A 42 -4.16 17.12 -26.22
CA ASN A 42 -5.33 17.91 -25.83
C ASN A 42 -6.35 17.10 -24.99
N LEU A 43 -6.54 15.81 -25.31
CA LEU A 43 -7.38 14.90 -24.52
C LEU A 43 -6.79 14.66 -23.12
N VAL A 44 -5.46 14.49 -23.04
CA VAL A 44 -4.74 14.33 -21.78
C VAL A 44 -4.82 15.60 -20.91
N ASP A 45 -4.75 16.80 -21.47
CA ASP A 45 -4.92 18.06 -20.71
C ASP A 45 -6.37 18.28 -20.24
N THR A 46 -7.32 17.71 -20.95
CA THR A 46 -8.71 17.69 -20.49
C THR A 46 -8.83 16.72 -19.31
N PHE A 47 -8.19 15.55 -19.39
CA PHE A 47 -8.20 14.54 -18.34
C PHE A 47 -7.40 14.95 -17.08
N PHE A 48 -6.21 15.51 -17.22
CA PHE A 48 -5.38 15.97 -16.10
C PHE A 48 -5.52 17.47 -15.91
N ARG A 49 -5.70 17.90 -14.65
CA ARG A 49 -5.76 19.32 -14.32
C ARG A 49 -4.46 20.04 -14.57
N GLU A 50 -3.36 19.35 -14.35
CA GLU A 50 -2.02 19.91 -14.45
C GLU A 50 -1.00 18.78 -14.63
N VAL A 51 -0.08 18.97 -15.57
CA VAL A 51 1.07 18.10 -15.80
C VAL A 51 2.30 18.98 -15.71
N VAL A 52 3.15 18.74 -14.70
CA VAL A 52 4.33 19.59 -14.47
C VAL A 52 5.62 18.82 -14.70
N PRO A 53 6.46 19.27 -15.65
CA PRO A 53 7.80 18.73 -15.84
C PRO A 53 8.77 19.24 -14.78
N ARG A 54 9.72 18.39 -14.41
CA ARG A 54 10.78 18.67 -13.43
C ARG A 54 12.11 18.18 -13.96
N GLY A 55 13.15 18.99 -13.90
CA GLY A 55 14.48 18.57 -14.37
C GLY A 55 14.57 18.40 -15.89
N SER A 56 13.62 18.90 -16.67
CA SER A 56 13.62 18.79 -18.14
C SER A 56 14.89 19.34 -18.79
N TRP A 57 15.52 20.36 -18.19
CA TRP A 57 16.81 20.90 -18.63
C TRP A 57 17.98 19.92 -18.51
N ARG A 58 17.85 18.87 -17.69
CA ARG A 58 18.86 17.81 -17.57
C ARG A 58 18.80 16.86 -18.76
N VAL A 59 17.71 16.87 -19.53
CA VAL A 59 17.58 16.02 -20.72
C VAL A 59 18.59 16.47 -21.78
N PRO A 60 19.46 15.58 -22.27
CA PRO A 60 20.37 15.90 -23.37
C PRO A 60 19.61 16.36 -24.61
N GLN A 61 20.02 17.49 -25.19
CA GLN A 61 19.36 18.11 -26.35
C GLN A 61 19.72 17.38 -27.66
N SER A 62 20.89 16.75 -27.71
CA SER A 62 21.43 16.00 -28.85
C SER A 62 22.02 14.66 -28.37
N GLY A 63 22.27 13.76 -29.33
CA GLY A 63 22.83 12.44 -29.06
C GLY A 63 21.79 11.40 -28.61
N PRO A 64 22.20 10.13 -28.47
CA PRO A 64 21.30 9.06 -28.12
C PRO A 64 20.96 9.02 -26.63
N VAL A 65 19.66 8.87 -26.36
CA VAL A 65 19.14 8.84 -24.98
C VAL A 65 18.21 7.65 -24.79
N LEU A 66 18.49 6.87 -23.76
CA LEU A 66 17.60 5.84 -23.25
C LEU A 66 16.85 6.38 -22.02
N PHE A 67 15.57 6.70 -22.20
CA PHE A 67 14.69 7.12 -21.10
C PHE A 67 14.17 5.89 -20.37
N VAL A 68 14.38 5.85 -19.06
CA VAL A 68 13.89 4.77 -18.21
C VAL A 68 12.86 5.36 -17.26
N ALA A 69 11.59 4.99 -17.42
CA ALA A 69 10.49 5.61 -16.68
C ALA A 69 9.84 4.65 -15.68
N ALA A 70 9.57 5.13 -14.46
CA ALA A 70 8.86 4.39 -13.42
C ALA A 70 8.28 5.35 -12.36
N PRO A 71 7.31 4.94 -11.53
CA PRO A 71 6.50 3.72 -11.62
C PRO A 71 5.53 3.78 -12.81
N HIS A 72 5.17 2.62 -13.37
CA HIS A 72 4.24 2.52 -14.49
C HIS A 72 2.78 2.43 -14.00
N ALA A 73 2.24 3.54 -13.52
CA ALA A 73 0.92 3.61 -12.90
C ALA A 73 -0.27 3.54 -13.87
N ASN A 74 -0.09 3.88 -15.16
CA ASN A 74 -1.14 3.74 -16.18
C ASN A 74 -0.62 3.07 -17.44
N GLN A 75 -1.43 2.20 -18.04
CA GLN A 75 -1.00 1.36 -19.17
C GLN A 75 -0.51 2.15 -20.41
N PHE A 76 -1.28 3.14 -20.90
CA PHE A 76 -0.92 3.89 -22.12
C PHE A 76 -0.81 5.40 -21.88
N VAL A 77 -1.43 5.90 -20.82
CA VAL A 77 -1.43 7.34 -20.50
C VAL A 77 -0.03 7.81 -20.08
N ASP A 78 0.74 6.96 -19.39
CA ASP A 78 2.12 7.26 -18.98
C ASP A 78 3.03 7.50 -20.20
N ALA A 79 2.89 6.64 -21.22
CA ALA A 79 3.63 6.73 -22.47
C ALA A 79 3.37 8.06 -23.19
N LEU A 80 2.09 8.43 -23.32
CA LEU A 80 1.66 9.66 -23.97
C LEU A 80 2.09 10.91 -23.20
N LEU A 81 2.00 10.90 -21.86
CA LEU A 81 2.46 11.98 -21.00
C LEU A 81 3.97 12.20 -21.15
N LEU A 82 4.76 11.13 -21.13
CA LEU A 82 6.21 11.19 -21.28
C LEU A 82 6.61 11.74 -22.66
N GLN A 83 6.04 11.18 -23.73
CA GLN A 83 6.29 11.62 -25.11
C GLN A 83 5.96 13.09 -25.31
N ARG A 84 4.78 13.51 -24.86
CA ARG A 84 4.34 14.90 -24.93
C ARG A 84 5.30 15.83 -24.18
N THR A 85 5.68 15.46 -22.96
CA THR A 85 6.52 16.31 -22.10
C THR A 85 7.92 16.46 -22.68
N LEU A 86 8.52 15.38 -23.17
CA LEU A 86 9.82 15.42 -23.84
C LEU A 86 9.79 16.26 -25.13
N LYS A 87 8.70 16.18 -25.87
CA LYS A 87 8.51 16.98 -27.08
C LYS A 87 8.37 18.47 -26.78
N HIS A 88 7.56 18.83 -25.77
CA HIS A 88 7.29 20.23 -25.40
C HIS A 88 8.50 20.90 -24.73
N GLU A 89 9.15 20.20 -23.80
CA GLU A 89 10.18 20.79 -22.93
C GLU A 89 11.61 20.63 -23.49
N ALA A 90 11.89 19.50 -24.15
CA ALA A 90 13.23 19.17 -24.62
C ALA A 90 13.31 19.07 -26.16
N GLY A 91 12.21 19.25 -26.88
CA GLY A 91 12.17 19.10 -28.33
C GLY A 91 12.48 17.67 -28.83
N ARG A 92 12.54 16.68 -27.94
CA ARG A 92 12.95 15.30 -28.26
C ARG A 92 11.74 14.44 -28.62
N ARG A 93 11.84 13.68 -29.71
CA ARG A 93 10.87 12.63 -30.07
C ARG A 93 11.36 11.30 -29.54
N VAL A 94 10.53 10.61 -28.76
CA VAL A 94 10.89 9.33 -28.14
C VAL A 94 9.99 8.21 -28.67
N SER A 95 10.64 7.12 -29.08
CA SER A 95 10.00 5.85 -29.41
C SER A 95 9.91 4.98 -28.16
N LEU A 96 8.72 4.48 -27.86
CA LEU A 96 8.51 3.63 -26.69
C LEU A 96 8.38 2.16 -27.08
N LEU A 97 8.78 1.26 -26.18
CA LEU A 97 8.51 -0.17 -26.33
C LEU A 97 7.06 -0.47 -25.96
N ILE A 98 6.35 -1.19 -26.83
CA ILE A 98 4.94 -1.58 -26.62
C ILE A 98 4.78 -3.09 -26.66
N ALA A 99 3.91 -3.66 -25.83
CA ALA A 99 3.61 -5.10 -25.88
C ALA A 99 2.94 -5.46 -27.21
N GLN A 100 3.41 -6.52 -27.88
CA GLN A 100 2.92 -6.90 -29.21
C GLN A 100 1.40 -7.18 -29.26
N LYS A 101 0.84 -7.76 -28.19
CA LYS A 101 -0.63 -7.97 -28.07
C LYS A 101 -1.45 -6.69 -28.09
N SER A 102 -0.84 -5.54 -27.82
CA SER A 102 -1.49 -4.23 -27.79
C SER A 102 -1.39 -3.51 -29.14
N VAL A 103 -0.71 -4.08 -30.14
CA VAL A 103 -0.48 -3.47 -31.46
C VAL A 103 -1.62 -3.78 -32.44
N HIS A 104 -2.84 -3.89 -31.91
CA HIS A 104 -4.06 -4.14 -32.68
C HIS A 104 -5.09 -3.01 -32.43
N GLY A 105 -6.02 -2.83 -33.38
CA GLY A 105 -7.05 -1.79 -33.30
C GLY A 105 -6.49 -0.37 -33.22
N PHE A 106 -7.21 0.52 -32.52
CA PHE A 106 -6.84 1.93 -32.37
C PHE A 106 -5.47 2.13 -31.70
N ILE A 107 -5.16 1.32 -30.69
CA ILE A 107 -3.88 1.41 -29.96
C ILE A 107 -2.72 1.02 -30.88
N GLY A 108 -2.90 0.00 -31.71
CA GLY A 108 -1.91 -0.38 -32.73
C GLY A 108 -1.74 0.65 -33.83
N TRP A 109 -2.81 1.32 -34.26
CA TRP A 109 -2.70 2.45 -35.18
C TRP A 109 -1.92 3.61 -34.55
N GLY A 110 -2.27 4.01 -33.32
CA GLY A 110 -1.61 5.11 -32.60
C GLY A 110 -0.14 4.82 -32.28
N SER A 111 0.20 3.58 -31.91
CA SER A 111 1.58 3.19 -31.62
C SER A 111 2.49 3.29 -32.84
N ARG A 112 1.96 3.05 -34.05
CA ARG A 112 2.69 3.26 -35.32
C ARG A 112 2.93 4.74 -35.61
N GLN A 113 1.97 5.61 -35.29
CA GLN A 113 2.13 7.07 -35.49
C GLN A 113 3.27 7.64 -34.65
N VAL A 114 3.49 7.08 -33.45
CA VAL A 114 4.58 7.50 -32.55
C VAL A 114 5.86 6.67 -32.68
N GLY A 115 5.95 5.79 -33.69
CA GLY A 115 7.13 4.97 -33.96
C GLY A 115 7.46 3.93 -32.88
N SER A 116 6.47 3.48 -32.08
CA SER A 116 6.71 2.53 -30.99
C SER A 116 7.15 1.15 -31.49
N VAL A 117 8.12 0.55 -30.82
CA VAL A 117 8.68 -0.76 -31.18
C VAL A 117 7.90 -1.88 -30.48
N PRO A 118 7.29 -2.83 -31.22
CA PRO A 118 6.58 -3.96 -30.62
C PRO A 118 7.55 -4.95 -29.98
N VAL A 119 7.24 -5.38 -28.76
CA VAL A 119 7.97 -6.42 -28.04
C VAL A 119 7.05 -7.60 -27.81
N GLY A 120 7.36 -8.71 -28.49
CA GLY A 120 6.69 -9.98 -28.29
C GLY A 120 7.07 -10.59 -26.93
N ARG A 121 6.10 -11.20 -26.27
CA ARG A 121 6.34 -12.07 -25.11
C ARG A 121 5.74 -13.43 -25.42
N ALA A 122 6.47 -14.50 -25.13
CA ALA A 122 5.96 -15.85 -25.28
C ALA A 122 4.63 -16.05 -24.52
N GLN A 123 4.49 -15.45 -23.33
CA GLN A 123 3.22 -15.47 -22.55
C GLN A 123 2.03 -14.86 -23.29
N ASP A 124 2.26 -13.85 -24.13
CA ASP A 124 1.20 -13.16 -24.87
C ASP A 124 0.80 -13.92 -26.16
N ALA A 125 1.66 -14.81 -26.65
CA ALA A 125 1.42 -15.66 -27.82
C ALA A 125 0.93 -17.08 -27.47
N ALA A 126 0.69 -17.37 -26.19
CA ALA A 126 0.31 -18.69 -25.71
C ALA A 126 -1.11 -19.09 -26.17
N LYS A 127 -1.22 -20.16 -26.95
CA LYS A 127 -2.49 -20.74 -27.44
C LYS A 127 -2.80 -22.06 -26.74
N PRO A 128 -4.07 -22.41 -26.50
CA PRO A 128 -4.45 -23.75 -26.07
C PRO A 128 -3.93 -24.79 -27.06
N ALA A 129 -3.24 -25.81 -26.56
CA ALA A 129 -2.72 -26.91 -27.36
C ALA A 129 -3.71 -28.08 -27.40
N THR A 130 -3.58 -28.94 -28.41
CA THR A 130 -4.39 -30.14 -28.58
C THR A 130 -3.88 -31.26 -27.68
N GLY A 131 -4.80 -31.99 -27.04
CA GLY A 131 -4.46 -33.10 -26.14
C GLY A 131 -4.24 -32.71 -24.67
N LYS A 132 -3.71 -33.65 -23.89
CA LYS A 132 -3.36 -33.49 -22.46
C LYS A 132 -1.89 -33.86 -22.26
N ILE A 133 -1.24 -33.32 -21.23
CA ILE A 133 0.13 -33.71 -20.85
C ILE A 133 0.21 -34.23 -19.43
N TYR A 134 1.17 -35.12 -19.19
CA TYR A 134 1.51 -35.64 -17.88
C TYR A 134 3.01 -35.92 -17.77
N LEU A 135 3.50 -36.10 -16.54
CA LEU A 135 4.87 -36.50 -16.24
C LEU A 135 4.91 -38.03 -16.06
N PRO A 136 5.56 -38.79 -16.96
CA PRO A 136 5.68 -40.24 -16.84
C PRO A 136 6.55 -40.65 -15.66
N ASP A 137 7.67 -39.97 -15.40
CA ASP A 137 8.59 -40.28 -14.31
C ASP A 137 9.06 -39.01 -13.57
N PRO A 138 8.26 -38.47 -12.64
CA PRO A 138 8.56 -37.18 -12.02
C PRO A 138 9.75 -37.18 -11.05
N ILE A 139 10.27 -38.36 -10.66
CA ILE A 139 11.38 -38.50 -9.70
C ILE A 139 12.71 -38.73 -10.41
N ASN A 140 12.74 -39.65 -11.39
CA ASN A 140 13.97 -40.06 -12.07
C ASN A 140 14.24 -39.23 -13.35
N ASP A 141 13.21 -38.86 -14.10
CA ASP A 141 13.33 -37.96 -15.27
C ASP A 141 12.28 -36.84 -15.23
N PRO A 142 12.45 -35.82 -14.38
CA PRO A 142 11.50 -34.73 -14.21
C PRO A 142 11.45 -33.77 -15.41
N THR A 143 12.22 -34.05 -16.48
CA THR A 143 12.29 -33.21 -17.68
C THR A 143 11.56 -33.81 -18.88
N LEU A 144 11.20 -35.09 -18.84
CA LEU A 144 10.43 -35.73 -19.89
C LEU A 144 8.94 -35.51 -19.67
N VAL A 145 8.24 -34.95 -20.65
CA VAL A 145 6.79 -34.74 -20.62
C VAL A 145 6.16 -35.56 -21.73
N ARG A 146 5.15 -36.37 -21.40
CA ARG A 146 4.40 -37.19 -22.35
C ARG A 146 2.99 -36.62 -22.53
N GLY A 147 2.51 -36.65 -23.76
CA GLY A 147 1.20 -36.17 -24.17
C GLY A 147 0.27 -37.29 -24.57
N VAL A 148 -1.03 -37.09 -24.32
CA VAL A 148 -2.12 -37.96 -24.79
C VAL A 148 -2.90 -37.18 -25.85
N GLY A 149 -2.87 -37.65 -27.10
CA GLY A 149 -3.51 -36.98 -28.23
C GLY A 149 -2.88 -35.64 -28.60
N THR A 150 -1.59 -35.45 -28.30
CA THR A 150 -0.80 -34.27 -28.66
C THR A 150 -0.16 -34.44 -30.04
N LYS A 151 0.23 -33.33 -30.68
CA LYS A 151 0.90 -33.32 -32.00
C LYS A 151 2.16 -32.45 -31.98
N PHE A 152 3.09 -32.74 -31.07
CA PHE A 152 4.33 -31.98 -30.94
C PHE A 152 5.15 -32.04 -32.24
N GLY A 153 5.62 -30.89 -32.72
CA GLY A 153 6.42 -30.78 -33.95
C GLY A 153 5.63 -30.83 -35.27
N ALA A 154 4.35 -31.21 -35.26
CA ALA A 154 3.46 -31.22 -36.44
C ALA A 154 2.52 -30.00 -36.45
N GLY A 155 3.08 -28.81 -36.28
CA GLY A 155 2.36 -27.52 -36.24
C GLY A 155 2.05 -26.98 -34.83
N GLU A 156 2.15 -27.81 -33.79
CA GLU A 156 2.05 -27.40 -32.38
C GLU A 156 3.37 -27.71 -31.64
N GLY A 157 3.94 -26.73 -30.93
CA GLY A 157 5.18 -26.91 -30.17
C GLY A 157 6.42 -26.78 -31.06
N GLU A 158 7.18 -25.72 -30.84
CA GLU A 158 8.45 -25.45 -31.54
C GLU A 158 9.63 -25.67 -30.58
N LEU A 159 10.80 -26.01 -31.13
CA LEU A 159 12.05 -26.03 -30.38
C LEU A 159 12.28 -24.65 -29.74
N GLN A 160 12.66 -24.61 -28.46
CA GLN A 160 12.79 -23.39 -27.65
C GLN A 160 11.49 -22.60 -27.45
N GLY A 161 10.34 -23.16 -27.79
CA GLY A 161 9.02 -22.66 -27.39
C GLY A 161 8.78 -22.81 -25.89
N MET A 162 7.68 -22.24 -25.39
CA MET A 162 7.30 -22.35 -23.97
C MET A 162 6.01 -23.14 -23.78
N LEU A 163 6.02 -24.00 -22.77
CA LEU A 163 4.86 -24.75 -22.29
C LEU A 163 4.29 -24.07 -21.05
N PHE A 164 2.97 -23.89 -21.02
CA PHE A 164 2.23 -23.24 -19.94
C PHE A 164 1.18 -24.16 -19.34
N LEU A 165 1.22 -24.31 -18.02
CA LEU A 165 0.19 -24.99 -17.25
C LEU A 165 -0.94 -24.03 -16.86
N PRO A 166 -2.18 -24.54 -16.68
CA PRO A 166 -3.31 -23.72 -16.32
C PRO A 166 -3.16 -23.14 -14.91
N PRO A 167 -3.49 -21.86 -14.69
CA PRO A 167 -3.43 -21.25 -13.36
C PRO A 167 -4.48 -21.84 -12.43
N GLY A 168 -4.14 -22.00 -11.14
CA GLY A 168 -5.07 -22.40 -10.08
C GLY A 168 -5.74 -21.18 -9.43
N LYS A 169 -6.79 -21.40 -8.60
CA LYS A 169 -7.44 -20.30 -7.85
C LYS A 169 -6.39 -19.58 -6.97
N GLY A 170 -6.02 -18.36 -7.35
CA GLY A 170 -5.05 -17.53 -6.61
C GLY A 170 -3.56 -17.91 -6.81
N GLN A 171 -3.22 -18.84 -7.72
CA GLN A 171 -1.83 -19.25 -7.98
C GLN A 171 -1.47 -19.13 -9.48
N THR A 172 -0.26 -18.63 -9.78
CA THR A 172 0.22 -18.51 -11.16
C THR A 172 0.49 -19.88 -11.77
N GLY A 173 0.03 -20.11 -13.00
CA GLY A 173 0.40 -21.28 -13.79
C GLY A 173 1.92 -21.33 -14.01
N ALA A 174 2.50 -22.53 -13.93
CA ALA A 174 3.92 -22.71 -14.20
C ALA A 174 4.21 -22.71 -15.71
N SER A 175 5.38 -22.23 -16.09
CA SER A 175 5.82 -22.19 -17.49
C SER A 175 7.27 -22.61 -17.62
N VAL A 176 7.59 -23.38 -18.67
CA VAL A 176 8.93 -23.92 -18.90
C VAL A 176 9.26 -23.92 -20.39
N ASP A 177 10.53 -23.71 -20.73
CA ASP A 177 11.06 -23.77 -22.10
C ASP A 177 11.22 -25.22 -22.57
N ILE A 178 10.83 -25.51 -23.81
CA ILE A 178 11.02 -26.79 -24.49
C ILE A 178 12.48 -26.87 -24.99
N SER A 179 13.20 -27.92 -24.62
CA SER A 179 14.57 -28.15 -25.09
C SER A 179 14.61 -28.98 -26.37
N GLU A 180 13.83 -30.05 -26.44
CA GLU A 180 13.88 -31.03 -27.54
C GLU A 180 12.51 -31.67 -27.73
N ILE A 181 12.12 -31.93 -28.99
CA ILE A 181 10.89 -32.66 -29.35
C ILE A 181 11.34 -34.04 -29.82
N ILE A 182 10.99 -35.08 -29.07
CA ILE A 182 11.43 -36.46 -29.33
C ILE A 182 10.44 -37.14 -30.28
N SER A 183 9.14 -36.94 -30.05
CA SER A 183 8.07 -37.50 -30.88
C SER A 183 6.81 -36.61 -30.83
N PRO A 184 5.77 -36.88 -31.64
CA PRO A 184 4.49 -36.17 -31.56
C PRO A 184 3.82 -36.21 -30.17
N GLU A 185 4.23 -37.17 -29.33
CA GLU A 185 3.68 -37.40 -27.99
C GLU A 185 4.70 -37.16 -26.88
N GLU A 186 5.98 -36.90 -27.19
CA GLU A 186 7.03 -36.74 -26.17
C GLU A 186 7.89 -35.50 -26.42
N VAL A 187 8.04 -34.70 -25.36
CA VAL A 187 8.84 -33.48 -25.38
C VAL A 187 9.69 -33.39 -24.11
N ARG A 188 10.93 -32.95 -24.26
CA ARG A 188 11.83 -32.68 -23.14
C ARG A 188 11.86 -31.19 -22.84
N VAL A 189 11.77 -30.85 -21.56
CA VAL A 189 11.81 -29.47 -21.08
C VAL A 189 13.17 -29.11 -20.49
N LYS A 190 13.59 -27.85 -20.65
CA LYS A 190 14.91 -27.35 -20.24
C LYS A 190 15.14 -27.35 -18.72
N ARG A 191 14.07 -27.22 -17.95
CA ARG A 191 14.09 -27.15 -16.47
C ARG A 191 12.87 -27.91 -15.94
N PRO A 192 12.97 -28.62 -14.82
CA PRO A 192 11.81 -29.31 -14.26
C PRO A 192 10.74 -28.32 -13.78
N PHE A 193 9.46 -28.72 -13.84
CA PHE A 193 8.37 -27.96 -13.24
C PHE A 193 8.55 -27.92 -11.72
N LYS A 194 8.32 -26.74 -11.12
CA LYS A 194 8.45 -26.54 -9.66
C LYS A 194 7.14 -26.05 -9.07
N GLY A 195 6.88 -26.45 -7.83
CA GLY A 195 5.73 -26.05 -7.05
C GLY A 195 4.58 -27.06 -7.08
N LYS A 196 3.89 -27.15 -5.94
CA LYS A 196 2.84 -28.13 -5.65
C LYS A 196 1.77 -28.23 -6.73
N LEU A 197 1.23 -27.09 -7.18
CA LEU A 197 0.14 -27.06 -8.17
C LEU A 197 0.56 -27.62 -9.53
N ALA A 198 1.76 -27.29 -10.00
CA ALA A 198 2.24 -27.71 -11.31
C ALA A 198 2.47 -29.24 -11.36
N LEU A 199 3.07 -29.78 -10.30
CA LEU A 199 3.32 -31.21 -10.19
C LEU A 199 2.03 -32.00 -9.93
N PHE A 200 1.11 -31.47 -9.12
CA PHE A 200 -0.23 -32.04 -8.94
C PHE A 200 -0.99 -32.09 -10.27
N GLN A 201 -0.93 -31.02 -11.08
CA GLN A 201 -1.53 -30.97 -12.40
C GLN A 201 -0.88 -31.91 -13.43
N LEU A 202 0.37 -32.30 -13.26
CA LEU A 202 1.05 -33.17 -14.22
C LEU A 202 1.04 -34.64 -13.81
N THR A 203 0.83 -34.94 -12.53
CA THR A 203 0.89 -36.31 -11.99
C THR A 203 -0.42 -36.78 -11.37
N GLY A 204 -1.32 -35.86 -10.99
CA GLY A 204 -2.54 -36.19 -10.25
C GLY A 204 -2.31 -36.67 -8.81
N ARG A 205 -1.08 -36.52 -8.28
CA ARG A 205 -0.70 -37.04 -6.96
C ARG A 205 -0.70 -35.95 -5.89
N ASP A 206 -1.18 -36.27 -4.70
CA ASP A 206 -1.29 -35.34 -3.57
C ASP A 206 -0.04 -35.28 -2.67
N ASP A 207 0.94 -36.15 -2.91
CA ASP A 207 2.13 -36.38 -2.09
C ASP A 207 3.27 -35.39 -2.36
N ILE A 208 2.92 -34.12 -2.59
CA ILE A 208 3.87 -33.05 -2.99
C ILE A 208 3.94 -31.97 -1.90
N ASP A 209 5.15 -31.64 -1.47
CA ASP A 209 5.43 -30.55 -0.53
C ASP A 209 5.24 -29.14 -1.17
N ALA A 210 5.43 -28.06 -0.39
CA ALA A 210 5.24 -26.70 -0.90
C ALA A 210 6.32 -26.28 -1.92
N GLU A 211 7.50 -26.89 -1.83
CA GLU A 211 8.68 -26.64 -2.65
C GLU A 211 8.70 -27.44 -3.97
N GLY A 212 7.85 -28.46 -4.09
CA GLY A 212 7.68 -29.31 -5.27
C GLY A 212 8.50 -30.61 -5.26
N ASN A 213 8.73 -31.22 -4.10
CA ASN A 213 9.33 -32.56 -3.97
C ASN A 213 8.27 -33.58 -3.54
N PHE A 214 8.44 -34.82 -4.01
CA PHE A 214 7.55 -35.94 -3.67
C PHE A 214 7.96 -36.54 -2.32
N THR A 215 6.99 -36.70 -1.42
CA THR A 215 7.21 -37.30 -0.09
C THR A 215 7.26 -38.83 -0.14
N LYS A 216 6.58 -39.46 -1.10
CA LYS A 216 6.66 -40.91 -1.36
C LYS A 216 7.44 -41.19 -2.64
N LYS A 217 8.68 -41.67 -2.47
CA LYS A 217 9.58 -41.96 -3.60
C LYS A 217 9.36 -43.33 -4.26
N ASP A 218 8.61 -44.21 -3.60
CA ASP A 218 8.46 -45.62 -4.00
C ASP A 218 7.44 -45.84 -5.12
N VAL A 219 6.56 -44.86 -5.35
CA VAL A 219 5.59 -44.91 -6.44
C VAL A 219 6.19 -44.20 -7.65
N HIS A 220 6.41 -44.95 -8.73
CA HIS A 220 6.88 -44.45 -10.01
C HIS A 220 5.68 -44.08 -10.89
N GLY A 221 5.66 -42.84 -11.38
CA GLY A 221 4.66 -42.34 -12.33
C GLY A 221 3.43 -41.63 -11.74
N PRO A 222 2.46 -41.27 -12.61
CA PRO A 222 1.25 -40.54 -12.23
C PRO A 222 0.24 -41.40 -11.45
N ALA A 223 -0.77 -40.77 -10.85
CA ALA A 223 -1.84 -41.48 -10.14
C ALA A 223 -2.59 -42.46 -11.08
N PRO A 224 -3.03 -43.63 -10.58
CA PRO A 224 -3.70 -44.64 -11.41
C PRO A 224 -4.96 -44.05 -12.06
N GLY A 225 -5.05 -44.15 -13.40
CA GLY A 225 -6.16 -43.61 -14.20
C GLY A 225 -6.05 -42.12 -14.55
N TYR A 226 -4.92 -41.46 -14.30
CA TYR A 226 -4.75 -40.05 -14.61
C TYR A 226 -4.41 -39.80 -16.08
N GLU A 227 -5.32 -39.15 -16.81
CA GLU A 227 -5.18 -38.88 -18.25
C GLU A 227 -4.42 -37.57 -18.60
N GLY A 228 -3.86 -36.86 -17.60
CA GLY A 228 -3.12 -35.61 -17.82
C GLY A 228 -3.94 -34.30 -17.74
N THR A 229 -3.25 -33.17 -17.89
CA THR A 229 -3.82 -31.81 -17.82
C THR A 229 -3.77 -31.09 -19.17
N LYS A 230 -4.78 -30.23 -19.42
CA LYS A 230 -4.80 -29.31 -20.56
C LYS A 230 -3.71 -28.24 -20.42
N PHE A 231 -3.04 -27.90 -21.51
CA PHE A 231 -1.91 -26.98 -21.49
C PHE A 231 -1.98 -25.95 -22.63
N LYS A 232 -1.13 -24.94 -22.56
CA LYS A 232 -0.95 -23.96 -23.63
C LYS A 232 0.50 -24.00 -24.12
N LEU A 233 0.68 -23.77 -25.41
CA LEU A 233 2.00 -23.65 -26.04
C LEU A 233 2.20 -22.24 -26.57
N ALA A 234 3.41 -21.73 -26.47
CA ALA A 234 3.84 -20.51 -27.14
C ALA A 234 5.06 -20.78 -28.01
N PRO A 235 5.12 -20.19 -29.21
CA PRO A 235 6.27 -20.29 -30.10
C PRO A 235 7.50 -19.60 -29.50
N HIS A 236 8.67 -19.95 -30.03
CA HIS A 236 9.91 -19.25 -29.66
C HIS A 236 9.82 -17.78 -30.10
N THR A 237 10.01 -16.85 -29.17
CA THR A 237 9.98 -15.42 -29.49
C THR A 237 11.39 -14.92 -29.75
N ASP A 238 11.77 -14.79 -31.02
CA ASP A 238 13.03 -14.16 -31.40
C ASP A 238 12.98 -12.64 -31.11
N GLN A 239 13.74 -12.22 -30.10
CA GLN A 239 13.84 -10.82 -29.68
C GLN A 239 14.98 -10.08 -30.40
N THR A 240 15.78 -10.76 -31.22
CA THR A 240 16.96 -10.19 -31.88
C THR A 240 16.57 -8.98 -32.73
N LYS A 241 15.50 -9.12 -33.53
CA LYS A 241 14.96 -8.03 -34.37
C LYS A 241 14.54 -6.79 -33.56
N VAL A 242 14.02 -6.98 -32.36
CA VAL A 242 13.59 -5.88 -31.47
C VAL A 242 14.81 -5.16 -30.92
N TYR A 243 15.81 -5.90 -30.42
CA TYR A 243 17.03 -5.30 -29.91
C TYR A 243 17.80 -4.58 -31.02
N GLU A 244 17.88 -5.16 -32.22
CA GLU A 244 18.53 -4.54 -33.37
C GLU A 244 17.81 -3.26 -33.84
N ALA A 245 16.48 -3.22 -33.80
CA ALA A 245 15.72 -1.99 -34.04
C ALA A 245 16.01 -0.90 -32.99
N VAL A 246 16.22 -1.29 -31.73
CA VAL A 246 16.63 -0.34 -30.68
C VAL A 246 18.07 0.13 -30.89
N PHE A 247 19.00 -0.79 -31.20
CA PHE A 247 20.41 -0.47 -31.43
C PHE A 247 20.57 0.48 -32.61
N SER A 248 19.91 0.21 -33.74
CA SER A 248 19.93 1.09 -34.91
C SER A 248 19.39 2.50 -34.59
N ARG A 249 18.29 2.60 -33.83
CA ARG A 249 17.68 3.88 -33.45
C ARG A 249 18.53 4.67 -32.44
N LEU A 250 19.23 4.01 -31.54
CA LEU A 250 20.18 4.68 -30.64
C LEU A 250 21.44 5.08 -31.41
N ARG A 251 21.98 4.25 -32.31
CA ARG A 251 23.14 4.64 -33.13
C ARG A 251 22.87 5.82 -34.05
N SER A 252 21.64 5.97 -34.55
CA SER A 252 21.25 7.17 -35.34
C SER A 252 21.06 8.44 -34.49
N GLY A 253 21.38 8.41 -33.20
CA GLY A 253 21.24 9.55 -32.28
C GLY A 253 19.80 9.79 -31.80
N GLY A 254 18.91 8.82 -32.03
CA GLY A 254 17.50 8.87 -31.62
C GLY A 254 17.28 8.63 -30.12
N CYS A 255 16.02 8.72 -29.70
CA CYS A 255 15.62 8.44 -28.32
C CYS A 255 14.71 7.22 -28.23
N VAL A 256 15.01 6.34 -27.26
CA VAL A 256 14.17 5.19 -26.92
C VAL A 256 13.73 5.32 -25.47
N GLY A 257 12.49 4.99 -25.17
CA GLY A 257 12.00 4.93 -23.79
C GLY A 257 11.44 3.56 -23.43
N ILE A 258 11.71 3.15 -22.20
CA ILE A 258 11.27 1.86 -21.64
C ILE A 258 10.72 2.04 -20.23
N PHE A 259 9.66 1.29 -19.94
CA PHE A 259 9.17 1.03 -18.57
C PHE A 259 9.73 -0.33 -18.10
N PRO A 260 10.82 -0.35 -17.33
CA PRO A 260 11.60 -1.57 -17.03
C PRO A 260 10.86 -2.58 -16.13
N GLU A 261 9.80 -2.18 -15.44
CA GLU A 261 8.90 -3.06 -14.66
C GLU A 261 8.18 -4.08 -15.58
N GLY A 262 8.00 -3.70 -16.85
CA GLY A 262 7.44 -4.55 -17.89
C GLY A 262 5.94 -4.84 -17.71
N GLY A 263 5.20 -4.05 -16.94
CA GLY A 263 3.75 -4.08 -16.89
C GLY A 263 3.25 -2.95 -15.98
N SER A 264 2.08 -2.40 -16.28
CA SER A 264 1.48 -1.35 -15.45
C SER A 264 0.83 -1.93 -14.20
N HIS A 265 0.86 -1.17 -13.10
CA HIS A 265 0.33 -1.58 -11.80
C HIS A 265 -0.05 -0.40 -10.90
N ASP A 266 -0.83 -0.68 -9.85
CA ASP A 266 -1.32 0.32 -8.90
C ASP A 266 -0.48 0.45 -7.62
N ARG A 267 0.64 -0.27 -7.54
CA ARG A 267 1.53 -0.29 -6.36
C ARG A 267 2.27 1.04 -6.20
N THR A 268 2.53 1.43 -4.95
CA THR A 268 3.32 2.63 -4.58
C THR A 268 4.83 2.40 -4.70
N GLU A 269 5.27 1.14 -4.65
CA GLU A 269 6.66 0.73 -4.80
C GLU A 269 7.00 0.33 -6.24
N LEU A 270 8.29 0.45 -6.58
CA LEU A 270 8.84 -0.02 -7.86
C LEU A 270 8.88 -1.55 -7.92
N LEU A 271 8.41 -2.13 -9.01
CA LEU A 271 8.58 -3.55 -9.26
C LEU A 271 10.03 -3.89 -9.66
N PRO A 272 10.47 -5.15 -9.49
CA PRO A 272 11.78 -5.59 -9.95
C PRO A 272 11.99 -5.31 -11.45
N LEU A 273 13.10 -4.65 -11.77
CA LEU A 273 13.42 -4.25 -13.15
C LEU A 273 13.79 -5.46 -14.00
N LYS A 274 13.31 -5.50 -15.25
CA LYS A 274 13.69 -6.51 -16.24
C LYS A 274 15.03 -6.19 -16.90
N ALA A 275 15.78 -7.24 -17.23
CA ALA A 275 17.11 -7.12 -17.83
C ALA A 275 17.16 -6.45 -19.21
N GLY A 276 16.02 -6.32 -19.90
CA GLY A 276 15.95 -5.72 -21.24
C GLY A 276 16.55 -4.31 -21.31
N VAL A 277 16.41 -3.48 -20.27
CA VAL A 277 17.01 -2.12 -20.23
C VAL A 277 18.53 -2.16 -20.29
N ALA A 278 19.16 -3.07 -19.54
CA ALA A 278 20.60 -3.23 -19.49
C ALA A 278 21.14 -3.89 -20.77
N ILE A 279 20.41 -4.86 -21.33
CA ILE A 279 20.77 -5.51 -22.61
C ILE A 279 20.75 -4.48 -23.74
N MET A 280 19.73 -3.61 -23.79
CA MET A 280 19.64 -2.55 -24.80
C MET A 280 20.81 -1.57 -24.71
N ALA A 281 21.12 -1.10 -23.51
CA ALA A 281 22.19 -0.12 -23.31
C ALA A 281 23.58 -0.72 -23.55
N LEU A 282 23.88 -1.88 -22.96
CA LEU A 282 25.16 -2.57 -23.13
C LEU A 282 25.36 -3.10 -24.54
N GLY A 283 24.30 -3.61 -25.18
CA GLY A 283 24.36 -4.08 -26.58
C GLY A 283 24.70 -2.94 -27.54
N THR A 284 24.06 -1.79 -27.38
CA THR A 284 24.36 -0.59 -28.20
C THR A 284 25.82 -0.16 -28.02
N LEU A 285 26.30 -0.08 -26.78
CA LEU A 285 27.69 0.31 -26.48
C LEU A 285 28.72 -0.78 -26.86
N ALA A 286 28.31 -2.05 -26.89
CA ALA A 286 29.16 -3.15 -27.30
C ALA A 286 29.33 -3.21 -28.82
N GLU A 287 28.38 -2.70 -29.60
CA GLU A 287 28.53 -2.51 -31.05
C GLU A 287 29.24 -1.20 -31.36
N ASP A 288 28.82 -0.10 -30.73
CA ASP A 288 29.40 1.25 -30.90
C ASP A 288 29.72 1.90 -29.54
N PRO A 289 30.96 1.75 -29.04
CA PRO A 289 31.39 2.34 -27.76
C PRO A 289 31.36 3.87 -27.74
N ASN A 290 31.47 4.51 -28.91
CA ASN A 290 31.63 5.96 -29.02
C ASN A 290 30.32 6.70 -29.35
N CYS A 291 29.18 6.00 -29.37
CA CYS A 291 27.87 6.60 -29.65
C CYS A 291 27.42 7.65 -28.61
N GLY A 292 28.04 7.69 -27.43
CA GLY A 292 27.72 8.66 -26.37
C GLY A 292 26.35 8.44 -25.72
N LEU A 293 25.91 7.18 -25.60
CA LEU A 293 24.62 6.82 -25.03
C LEU A 293 24.46 7.27 -23.58
N LYS A 294 23.42 8.07 -23.33
CA LYS A 294 23.03 8.51 -21.98
C LYS A 294 21.75 7.84 -21.52
N ILE A 295 21.72 7.42 -20.26
CA ILE A 295 20.53 6.90 -19.60
C ILE A 295 19.93 8.01 -18.74
N VAL A 296 18.65 8.31 -18.92
CA VAL A 296 17.92 9.31 -18.13
C VAL A 296 16.81 8.60 -17.34
N PRO A 297 16.91 8.55 -15.99
CA PRO A 297 15.83 8.06 -15.15
C PRO A 297 14.69 9.09 -15.11
N VAL A 298 13.45 8.62 -15.23
CA VAL A 298 12.24 9.44 -15.23
C VAL A 298 11.25 8.94 -14.19
N GLY A 299 10.93 9.81 -13.23
CA GLY A 299 9.95 9.57 -12.18
C GLY A 299 8.55 10.00 -12.62
N MET A 300 7.61 9.07 -12.66
CA MET A 300 6.20 9.31 -12.98
C MET A 300 5.37 9.43 -11.69
N ASN A 301 5.27 10.65 -11.14
CA ASN A 301 4.63 10.89 -9.85
C ASN A 301 3.19 11.39 -10.02
N TYR A 302 2.21 10.55 -9.64
CA TYR A 302 0.79 10.88 -9.71
C TYR A 302 0.19 11.14 -8.33
N PHE A 303 -0.70 12.13 -8.23
CA PHE A 303 -1.50 12.27 -7.01
C PHE A 303 -2.66 11.26 -6.96
N HIS A 304 -3.36 11.08 -8.10
CA HIS A 304 -4.49 10.16 -8.23
C HIS A 304 -4.58 9.65 -9.69
N PRO A 305 -3.82 8.62 -10.08
CA PRO A 305 -3.66 8.22 -11.49
C PRO A 305 -4.97 8.00 -12.25
N HIS A 306 -5.95 7.37 -11.59
CA HIS A 306 -7.21 6.95 -12.19
C HIS A 306 -8.34 7.99 -12.13
N LYS A 307 -8.17 9.09 -11.39
CA LYS A 307 -9.22 10.11 -11.20
C LYS A 307 -9.13 11.15 -12.31
N PHE A 308 -10.30 11.52 -12.84
CA PHE A 308 -10.43 12.65 -13.75
C PHE A 308 -10.06 13.95 -13.02
N ARG A 309 -9.42 14.87 -13.74
CA ARG A 309 -8.83 16.13 -13.23
C ARG A 309 -7.80 15.93 -12.11
N SER A 310 -7.09 14.80 -12.14
CA SER A 310 -5.92 14.59 -11.28
C SER A 310 -4.72 15.41 -11.76
N ARG A 311 -3.64 15.41 -10.98
CA ARG A 311 -2.39 16.10 -11.32
C ARG A 311 -1.26 15.08 -11.45
N ALA A 312 -0.32 15.37 -12.33
CA ALA A 312 0.87 14.56 -12.57
C ALA A 312 2.13 15.42 -12.53
N VAL A 313 3.22 14.88 -12.00
CA VAL A 313 4.55 15.47 -12.05
C VAL A 313 5.49 14.46 -12.70
N ILE A 314 6.22 14.91 -13.72
CA ILE A 314 7.19 14.09 -14.44
C ILE A 314 8.58 14.62 -14.11
N GLU A 315 9.37 13.83 -13.41
CA GLU A 315 10.69 14.23 -12.92
C GLU A 315 11.81 13.55 -13.69
N PHE A 316 12.65 14.33 -14.36
CA PHE A 316 13.84 13.88 -15.05
C PHE A 316 15.05 13.98 -14.13
N GLY A 317 15.70 12.84 -13.88
CA GLY A 317 16.89 12.76 -13.05
C GLY A 317 18.16 13.14 -13.80
N THR A 318 19.29 12.95 -13.14
CA THR A 318 20.61 13.24 -13.74
C THR A 318 20.93 12.16 -14.78
N PRO A 319 21.24 12.54 -16.04
CA PRO A 319 21.73 11.60 -17.04
C PRO A 319 23.05 11.00 -16.60
N PHE A 320 23.22 9.71 -16.83
CA PHE A 320 24.49 9.02 -16.57
C PHE A 320 24.87 8.14 -17.75
N GLU A 321 26.17 7.87 -17.86
CA GLU A 321 26.77 7.02 -18.88
C GLU A 321 27.23 5.71 -18.25
N ILE A 322 27.26 4.62 -19.02
CA ILE A 322 27.75 3.34 -18.53
C ILE A 322 29.28 3.34 -18.64
N PRO A 323 30.02 3.05 -17.55
CA PRO A 323 31.49 3.00 -17.60
C PRO A 323 31.99 1.93 -18.58
N SER A 324 33.05 2.26 -19.34
CA SER A 324 33.64 1.36 -20.36
C SER A 324 34.03 -0.02 -19.81
N ARG A 325 34.51 -0.10 -18.56
CA ARG A 325 34.82 -1.38 -17.90
C ARG A 325 33.64 -2.36 -17.89
N VAL A 326 32.41 -1.85 -17.76
CA VAL A 326 31.19 -2.68 -17.67
C VAL A 326 30.81 -3.17 -19.06
N VAL A 327 31.06 -2.35 -20.09
CA VAL A 327 30.89 -2.72 -21.51
C VAL A 327 31.91 -3.79 -21.91
N GLU A 328 33.16 -3.67 -21.49
CA GLU A 328 34.20 -4.69 -21.72
C GLU A 328 33.84 -6.02 -21.05
N LYS A 329 33.34 -6.02 -19.81
CA LYS A 329 32.82 -7.23 -19.16
C LYS A 329 31.69 -7.88 -19.96
N TYR A 330 30.83 -7.08 -20.60
CA TYR A 330 29.76 -7.59 -21.45
C TYR A 330 30.31 -8.25 -22.73
N ARG A 331 31.37 -7.69 -23.33
CA ARG A 331 32.08 -8.27 -24.49
C ARG A 331 32.85 -9.54 -24.12
N ASN A 332 33.49 -9.58 -22.95
CA ASN A 332 34.33 -10.68 -22.47
C ASN A 332 33.53 -11.85 -21.84
N ASN A 333 32.34 -12.16 -22.36
CA ASN A 333 31.44 -13.23 -21.89
C ASN A 333 30.97 -13.19 -20.42
N GLN A 334 31.28 -12.13 -19.64
CA GLN A 334 30.73 -11.90 -18.29
C GLN A 334 29.40 -11.12 -18.33
N ARG A 335 28.52 -11.47 -19.29
CA ARG A 335 27.29 -10.72 -19.58
C ARG A 335 26.37 -10.57 -18.38
N ARG A 336 26.23 -11.62 -17.56
CA ARG A 336 25.28 -11.64 -16.43
C ARG A 336 25.65 -10.63 -15.34
N GLU A 337 26.94 -10.46 -15.06
CA GLU A 337 27.42 -9.52 -14.05
C GLU A 337 27.31 -8.08 -14.53
N ALA A 338 27.69 -7.82 -15.79
CA ALA A 338 27.54 -6.51 -16.41
C ALA A 338 26.08 -6.05 -16.43
N ILE A 339 25.16 -6.95 -16.82
CA ILE A 339 23.71 -6.70 -16.80
C ILE A 339 23.23 -6.37 -15.39
N GLY A 340 23.64 -7.16 -14.38
CA GLY A 340 23.27 -6.93 -12.98
C GLY A 340 23.68 -5.54 -12.49
N HIS A 341 24.95 -5.15 -12.74
CA HIS A 341 25.47 -3.85 -12.34
C HIS A 341 24.68 -2.68 -12.96
N VAL A 342 24.33 -2.77 -14.25
CA VAL A 342 23.55 -1.73 -14.92
C VAL A 342 22.13 -1.67 -14.37
N ILE A 343 21.47 -2.80 -14.13
CA ILE A 343 20.14 -2.85 -13.50
C ILE A 343 20.16 -2.17 -12.14
N ASP A 344 21.14 -2.47 -11.30
CA ASP A 344 21.26 -1.90 -9.96
C ASP A 344 21.50 -0.38 -10.01
N THR A 345 22.35 0.07 -10.94
CA THR A 345 22.59 1.50 -11.17
C THR A 345 21.32 2.22 -11.60
N VAL A 346 20.58 1.65 -12.57
CA VAL A 346 19.29 2.18 -13.05
C VAL A 346 18.26 2.21 -11.92
N TYR A 347 18.20 1.17 -11.09
CA TYR A 347 17.29 1.09 -9.95
C TYR A 347 17.56 2.19 -8.93
N GLN A 348 18.83 2.42 -8.56
CA GLN A 348 19.21 3.52 -7.67
C GLN A 348 18.88 4.89 -8.29
N ALA A 349 19.13 5.06 -9.59
CA ALA A 349 18.81 6.28 -10.31
C ALA A 349 17.30 6.54 -10.38
N LEU A 350 16.46 5.51 -10.57
CA LEU A 350 14.99 5.60 -10.54
C LEU A 350 14.49 5.95 -9.14
N ASN A 351 14.99 5.30 -8.09
CA ASN A 351 14.64 5.65 -6.70
C ASN A 351 14.94 7.11 -6.38
N SER A 352 15.91 7.72 -7.05
CA SER A 352 16.22 9.13 -6.85
C SER A 352 15.16 10.09 -7.40
N VAL A 353 14.34 9.66 -8.36
CA VAL A 353 13.31 10.50 -9.03
C VAL A 353 11.88 10.07 -8.70
N THR A 354 11.70 8.94 -8.03
CA THR A 354 10.40 8.43 -7.61
C THR A 354 10.15 8.71 -6.14
N VAL A 355 8.97 9.24 -5.81
CA VAL A 355 8.55 9.37 -4.41
C VAL A 355 8.00 8.02 -3.95
N SER A 356 8.88 7.15 -3.46
CA SER A 356 8.47 5.89 -2.83
C SER A 356 8.13 6.16 -1.37
N ALA A 357 6.84 6.11 -1.04
CA ALA A 357 6.39 5.97 0.34
C ALA A 357 5.97 4.51 0.57
N PRO A 358 6.39 3.87 1.66
CA PRO A 358 6.05 2.47 1.95
C PRO A 358 4.53 2.27 2.15
N ASP A 359 3.82 3.33 2.55
CA ASP A 359 2.38 3.32 2.81
C ASP A 359 1.72 4.70 2.56
N TYR A 360 0.42 4.69 2.31
CA TYR A 360 -0.38 5.91 2.03
C TYR A 360 -0.42 6.87 3.23
N ASP A 361 -0.40 6.35 4.46
CA ASP A 361 -0.43 7.17 5.66
C ASP A 361 0.88 7.92 5.88
N THR A 362 2.02 7.27 5.60
CA THR A 362 3.34 7.91 5.53
C THR A 362 3.36 9.00 4.47
N LEU A 363 2.78 8.79 3.29
CA LEU A 363 2.64 9.83 2.27
C LEU A 363 1.81 11.03 2.78
N MET A 364 0.71 10.79 3.50
CA MET A 364 -0.12 11.85 4.08
C MET A 364 0.59 12.61 5.20
N LEU A 365 1.37 11.90 6.03
CA LEU A 365 2.21 12.48 7.07
C LEU A 365 3.26 13.40 6.45
N ILE A 366 4.04 12.91 5.47
CA ILE A 366 5.06 13.71 4.78
C ILE A 366 4.43 14.99 4.18
N GLN A 367 3.25 14.87 3.58
CA GLN A 367 2.52 16.03 3.05
C GLN A 367 2.01 16.99 4.14
N ALA A 368 1.70 16.50 5.35
CA ALA A 368 1.34 17.33 6.49
C ALA A 368 2.56 18.06 7.07
N THR A 369 3.65 17.35 7.31
CA THR A 369 4.93 17.91 7.77
C THR A 369 5.46 18.98 6.81
N ARG A 370 5.40 18.72 5.50
CA ARG A 370 5.75 19.72 4.48
C ARG A 370 4.92 21.00 4.58
N ARG A 371 3.63 20.89 4.91
CA ARG A 371 2.74 22.06 5.07
C ARG A 371 3.12 22.88 6.29
N LEU A 372 3.44 22.22 7.40
CA LEU A 372 3.89 22.84 8.64
C LEU A 372 5.25 23.53 8.47
N TYR A 373 6.20 22.89 7.76
CA TYR A 373 7.53 23.46 7.49
C TYR A 373 7.53 24.68 6.55
N ASN A 374 6.41 25.01 5.88
CA ASN A 374 6.33 26.15 4.97
C ASN A 374 5.65 27.36 5.66
N PRO A 375 6.41 28.30 6.25
CA PRO A 375 5.88 29.31 7.16
C PRO A 375 5.04 30.41 6.48
N THR A 376 5.34 30.78 5.22
CA THR A 376 4.94 32.09 4.65
C THR A 376 3.65 32.06 3.82
N GLY A 377 2.86 30.99 3.82
CA GLY A 377 1.62 30.90 3.01
C GLY A 377 1.83 30.96 1.48
N LYS A 378 3.08 31.06 1.01
CA LYS A 378 3.45 31.04 -0.41
C LYS A 378 3.33 29.61 -0.94
N LYS A 379 2.60 29.43 -2.05
CA LYS A 379 2.53 28.14 -2.74
C LYS A 379 3.90 27.81 -3.31
N LEU A 380 4.57 26.80 -2.75
CA LEU A 380 5.81 26.27 -3.32
C LEU A 380 5.49 25.69 -4.72
N PRO A 381 6.33 25.92 -5.73
CA PRO A 381 6.17 25.28 -7.03
C PRO A 381 6.22 23.76 -6.84
N LEU A 382 5.32 23.03 -7.53
CA LEU A 382 5.22 21.56 -7.51
C LEU A 382 6.58 20.84 -7.58
N PRO A 383 7.50 21.28 -8.44
CA PRO A 383 8.92 21.01 -8.36
C PRO A 383 9.55 20.84 -6.97
N ILE A 384 9.56 21.90 -6.18
CA ILE A 384 10.18 21.96 -4.85
C ILE A 384 9.39 21.08 -3.88
N VAL A 385 8.07 21.01 -4.06
CA VAL A 385 7.20 20.16 -3.26
C VAL A 385 7.57 18.68 -3.38
N VAL A 386 7.88 18.21 -4.60
CA VAL A 386 8.27 16.81 -4.82
C VAL A 386 9.62 16.51 -4.18
N GLU A 387 10.63 17.37 -4.38
CA GLU A 387 11.96 17.17 -3.79
C GLU A 387 11.91 17.26 -2.25
N LEU A 388 11.11 18.18 -1.69
CA LEU A 388 10.94 18.28 -0.25
C LEU A 388 10.22 17.04 0.31
N ASN A 389 9.16 16.57 -0.36
CA ASN A 389 8.53 15.29 0.01
C ASN A 389 9.52 14.13 -0.04
N ARG A 390 10.40 14.09 -1.05
CA ARG A 390 11.43 13.05 -1.20
C ARG A 390 12.42 13.08 -0.04
N ARG A 391 12.96 14.25 0.31
CA ARG A 391 13.88 14.42 1.45
C ARG A 391 13.23 14.09 2.79
N LEU A 392 11.97 14.51 2.99
CA LEU A 392 11.19 14.16 4.18
C LEU A 392 10.91 12.65 4.24
N ALA A 393 10.64 11.99 3.12
CA ALA A 393 10.45 10.54 3.05
C ALA A 393 11.74 9.78 3.44
N MET A 394 12.88 10.17 2.87
CA MET A 394 14.18 9.61 3.22
C MET A 394 14.56 9.88 4.68
N GLY A 395 14.27 11.10 5.16
CA GLY A 395 14.40 11.52 6.56
C GLY A 395 13.63 10.62 7.51
N TYR A 396 12.34 10.47 7.22
CA TYR A 396 11.46 9.63 8.02
C TYR A 396 11.92 8.17 8.00
N GLU A 397 12.25 7.59 6.85
CA GLU A 397 12.66 6.17 6.79
C GLU A 397 13.94 5.89 7.58
N LYS A 398 14.91 6.83 7.58
CA LYS A 398 16.16 6.71 8.33
C LYS A 398 15.95 6.87 9.84
N TYR A 399 15.12 7.82 10.25
CA TYR A 399 14.97 8.22 11.65
C TYR A 399 13.60 7.85 12.28
N LYS A 400 12.83 6.94 11.67
CA LYS A 400 11.50 6.51 12.17
C LYS A 400 11.50 5.93 13.58
N GLU A 401 12.65 5.43 14.03
CA GLU A 401 12.81 4.82 15.35
C GLU A 401 13.18 5.87 16.43
N ASP A 402 13.52 7.10 16.06
CA ASP A 402 13.81 8.20 17.01
C ASP A 402 12.52 8.62 17.73
N GLU A 403 12.57 8.67 19.07
CA GLU A 403 11.45 9.06 19.93
C GLU A 403 10.91 10.47 19.59
N ARG A 404 11.79 11.41 19.21
CA ARG A 404 11.38 12.77 18.80
C ARG A 404 10.50 12.75 17.55
N ILE A 405 10.82 11.89 16.59
CA ILE A 405 10.05 11.73 15.35
C ILE A 405 8.74 10.98 15.62
N LYS A 406 8.72 9.96 16.48
CA LYS A 406 7.48 9.26 16.88
C LYS A 406 6.47 10.21 17.52
N LYS A 407 6.93 11.08 18.43
CA LYS A 407 6.11 12.12 19.05
C LYS A 407 5.55 13.08 17.98
N LEU A 408 6.42 13.62 17.13
CA LEU A 408 6.02 14.51 16.05
C LEU A 408 5.00 13.87 15.11
N VAL A 409 5.19 12.59 14.75
CA VAL A 409 4.25 11.84 13.91
C VAL A 409 2.87 11.78 14.54
N LYS A 410 2.79 11.49 15.85
CA LYS A 410 1.53 11.46 16.60
C LYS A 410 0.87 12.84 16.58
N ASP A 411 1.62 13.88 16.92
CA ASP A 411 1.08 15.24 17.04
C ASP A 411 0.61 15.82 15.68
N VAL A 412 1.35 15.53 14.60
CA VAL A 412 0.96 15.92 13.23
C VAL A 412 -0.27 15.14 12.76
N LYS A 413 -0.39 13.85 13.12
CA LYS A 413 -1.60 13.05 12.83
C LYS A 413 -2.82 13.60 13.56
N ASP A 414 -2.68 13.90 14.85
CA ASP A 414 -3.76 14.46 15.68
C ASP A 414 -4.21 15.82 15.14
N TYR A 415 -3.26 16.71 14.80
CA TYR A 415 -3.56 17.98 14.15
C TYR A 415 -4.31 17.80 12.83
N ASN A 416 -3.86 16.89 11.96
CA ASN A 416 -4.49 16.64 10.67
C ASN A 416 -5.90 16.02 10.84
N SER A 417 -6.14 15.23 11.90
CA SER A 417 -7.47 14.71 12.26
C SER A 417 -8.40 15.82 12.76
N GLN A 418 -7.91 16.75 13.57
CA GLN A 418 -8.68 17.92 14.01
C GLN A 418 -9.04 18.84 12.83
N LEU A 419 -8.10 19.06 11.90
CA LEU A 419 -8.38 19.75 10.64
C LEU A 419 -9.48 19.06 9.83
N ARG A 420 -9.46 17.73 9.73
CA ARG A 420 -10.50 16.96 9.00
C ARG A 420 -11.85 17.04 9.70
N TYR A 421 -11.89 16.92 11.03
CA TYR A 421 -13.11 17.02 11.83
C TYR A 421 -13.80 18.38 11.63
N LEU A 422 -13.02 19.45 11.66
CA LEU A 422 -13.50 20.81 11.41
C LEU A 422 -13.64 21.15 9.91
N ASN A 423 -13.28 20.20 9.03
CA ASN A 423 -13.24 20.35 7.58
C ASN A 423 -12.48 21.60 7.12
N LEU A 424 -11.38 21.92 7.82
CA LEU A 424 -10.49 23.03 7.55
C LEU A 424 -9.22 22.51 6.86
N LYS A 425 -8.72 23.27 5.89
CA LYS A 425 -7.39 23.06 5.31
C LYS A 425 -6.37 23.82 6.15
N ASP A 426 -5.15 23.28 6.27
CA ASP A 426 -4.04 23.89 7.03
C ASP A 426 -3.84 25.40 6.75
N HIS A 427 -3.84 25.81 5.47
CA HIS A 427 -3.68 27.22 5.10
C HIS A 427 -4.83 28.12 5.59
N GLN A 428 -6.03 27.57 5.85
CA GLN A 428 -7.17 28.35 6.33
C GLN A 428 -7.04 28.69 7.82
N VAL A 429 -6.19 27.96 8.58
CA VAL A 429 -5.95 28.20 10.01
C VAL A 429 -5.21 29.51 10.23
N GLN A 430 -4.25 29.85 9.36
CA GLN A 430 -3.47 31.11 9.45
C GLN A 430 -4.36 32.35 9.23
N TYR A 431 -5.21 32.36 8.20
CA TYR A 431 -5.95 33.56 7.75
C TYR A 431 -7.28 33.86 8.46
N ALA A 432 -7.68 33.13 9.50
CA ALA A 432 -8.92 33.39 10.25
C ALA A 432 -8.90 34.68 11.12
N HIS A 433 -8.40 35.79 10.57
CA HIS A 433 -8.52 37.16 11.11
C HIS A 433 -9.63 37.92 10.38
N LEU A 434 -10.66 37.23 9.94
CA LEU A 434 -11.70 37.85 9.14
C LEU A 434 -12.73 38.47 10.07
N SER A 435 -12.94 39.78 9.94
CA SER A 435 -14.08 40.43 10.57
C SER A 435 -15.36 39.70 10.15
N ILE A 436 -16.29 39.55 11.08
CA ILE A 436 -17.56 38.83 10.84
C ILE A 436 -18.26 39.40 9.59
N PHE A 437 -18.18 40.70 9.37
CA PHE A 437 -18.70 41.38 8.17
C PHE A 437 -18.00 40.98 6.88
N HIS A 438 -16.67 40.85 6.88
CA HIS A 438 -15.94 40.39 5.71
C HIS A 438 -16.21 38.91 5.40
N VAL A 439 -16.33 38.06 6.43
CA VAL A 439 -16.75 36.65 6.27
C VAL A 439 -18.15 36.57 5.69
N LEU A 440 -19.08 37.37 6.22
CA LEU A 440 -20.47 37.41 5.77
C LEU A 440 -20.56 37.84 4.30
N PHE A 441 -19.92 38.96 3.93
CA PHE A 441 -19.88 39.43 2.54
C PHE A 441 -19.23 38.42 1.60
N LEU A 442 -18.10 37.83 2.00
CA LEU A 442 -17.40 36.83 1.19
C LEU A 442 -18.23 35.55 1.02
N THR A 443 -18.96 35.14 2.05
CA THR A 443 -19.89 34.00 2.01
C THR A 443 -21.03 34.30 1.05
N ILE A 444 -21.65 35.48 1.13
CA ILE A 444 -22.71 35.91 0.20
C ILE A 444 -22.19 35.96 -1.24
N TYR A 445 -21.05 36.62 -1.48
CA TYR A 445 -20.44 36.70 -2.80
C TYR A 445 -20.12 35.32 -3.39
N ARG A 446 -19.54 34.41 -2.60
CA ARG A 446 -19.23 33.04 -3.04
C ARG A 446 -20.49 32.21 -3.27
N SER A 447 -21.53 32.37 -2.45
CA SER A 447 -22.83 31.74 -2.66
C SER A 447 -23.48 32.23 -3.95
N LEU A 448 -23.54 33.53 -4.20
CA LEU A 448 -24.06 34.11 -5.45
C LEU A 448 -23.27 33.65 -6.67
N LYS A 449 -21.93 33.67 -6.59
CA LYS A 449 -21.05 33.17 -7.65
C LYS A 449 -21.26 31.67 -7.90
N LEU A 450 -21.45 30.88 -6.85
CA LEU A 450 -21.73 29.44 -6.98
C LEU A 450 -23.09 29.21 -7.63
N ILE A 451 -24.11 29.99 -7.29
CA ILE A 451 -25.45 29.92 -7.91
C ILE A 451 -25.36 30.25 -9.41
N LEU A 452 -24.64 31.32 -9.79
CA LEU A 452 -24.44 31.67 -11.20
C LEU A 452 -23.68 30.59 -11.97
N LEU A 453 -22.63 30.02 -11.35
CA LEU A 453 -21.88 28.90 -11.93
C LEU A 453 -22.74 27.64 -12.03
N PHE A 454 -23.63 27.38 -11.07
CA PHE A 454 -24.55 26.25 -11.09
C PHE A 454 -25.49 26.32 -12.30
N PHE A 455 -26.15 27.46 -12.51
CA PHE A 455 -27.03 27.64 -13.69
C PHE A 455 -26.27 27.54 -15.03
N SER A 456 -25.01 27.96 -15.05
CA SER A 456 -24.16 27.86 -16.25
C SER A 456 -23.62 26.43 -16.50
N THR A 457 -23.44 25.63 -15.45
CA THR A 457 -22.82 24.30 -15.53
C THR A 457 -23.81 23.16 -15.69
N VAL A 458 -24.99 23.28 -15.09
CA VAL A 458 -26.01 22.21 -15.09
C VAL A 458 -26.40 21.76 -16.50
N PRO A 459 -26.66 22.66 -17.48
CA PRO A 459 -26.99 22.23 -18.84
C PRO A 459 -25.85 21.44 -19.50
N GLY A 460 -24.62 21.92 -19.36
CA GLY A 460 -23.45 21.23 -19.92
C GLY A 460 -23.16 19.90 -19.22
N LEU A 461 -23.39 19.79 -17.91
CA LEU A 461 -23.27 18.54 -17.17
C LEU A 461 -24.35 17.54 -17.61
N ALA A 462 -25.59 17.99 -17.82
CA ALA A 462 -26.67 17.14 -18.29
C ALA A 462 -26.38 16.57 -19.69
N LEU A 463 -25.92 17.42 -20.61
CA LEU A 463 -25.53 17.00 -21.97
C LEU A 463 -24.34 16.03 -21.94
N PHE A 464 -23.42 16.16 -20.99
CA PHE A 464 -22.23 15.30 -20.91
C PHE A 464 -22.36 14.11 -19.94
N ALA A 465 -23.45 14.05 -19.16
CA ALA A 465 -23.70 12.99 -18.18
C ALA A 465 -23.63 11.57 -18.77
N PRO A 466 -24.16 11.29 -19.99
CA PRO A 466 -24.03 9.97 -20.59
C PRO A 466 -22.58 9.53 -20.74
N VAL A 467 -21.67 10.45 -21.10
CA VAL A 467 -20.24 10.15 -21.25
C VAL A 467 -19.62 9.81 -19.90
N PHE A 468 -19.95 10.53 -18.83
CA PHE A 468 -19.46 10.20 -17.48
C PHE A 468 -19.95 8.84 -16.98
N VAL A 469 -21.22 8.52 -17.23
CA VAL A 469 -21.80 7.22 -16.85
C VAL A 469 -21.15 6.09 -17.65
N ALA A 470 -21.07 6.23 -18.98
CA ALA A 470 -20.48 5.23 -19.86
C ALA A 470 -19.00 4.99 -19.55
N THR A 471 -18.21 6.06 -19.40
CA THR A 471 -16.78 5.96 -19.04
C THR A 471 -16.60 5.29 -17.68
N LYS A 472 -17.43 5.59 -16.67
CA LYS A 472 -17.38 4.94 -15.35
C LYS A 472 -17.71 3.45 -15.44
N ILE A 473 -18.80 3.07 -16.08
CA ILE A 473 -19.23 1.66 -16.19
C ILE A 473 -18.20 0.84 -16.98
N ILE A 474 -17.78 1.32 -18.15
CA ILE A 474 -16.85 0.59 -19.02
C ILE A 474 -15.46 0.49 -18.37
N SER A 475 -14.97 1.56 -17.75
CA SER A 475 -13.66 1.52 -17.08
C SER A 475 -13.64 0.54 -15.90
N ILE A 476 -14.70 0.46 -15.11
CA ILE A 476 -14.81 -0.53 -14.01
C ILE A 476 -14.88 -1.95 -14.57
N LYS A 477 -15.68 -2.20 -15.62
CA LYS A 477 -15.77 -3.51 -16.27
C LYS A 477 -14.41 -3.97 -16.80
N LYS A 478 -13.65 -3.05 -17.41
CA LYS A 478 -12.31 -3.32 -17.94
C LYS A 478 -11.26 -3.46 -16.83
N ALA A 479 -11.35 -2.71 -15.73
CA ALA A 479 -10.50 -2.88 -14.55
C ALA A 479 -10.68 -4.27 -13.94
N LYS A 480 -11.93 -4.72 -13.74
CA LYS A 480 -12.23 -6.09 -13.26
C LYS A 480 -11.69 -7.18 -14.20
N ALA A 481 -11.83 -7.01 -15.52
CA ALA A 481 -11.27 -7.94 -16.49
C ALA A 481 -9.72 -7.96 -16.46
N ALA A 482 -9.09 -6.80 -16.27
CA ALA A 482 -7.63 -6.70 -16.14
C ALA A 482 -7.10 -7.31 -14.83
N LEU A 483 -7.86 -7.19 -13.74
CA LEU A 483 -7.57 -7.83 -12.46
C LEU A 483 -7.65 -9.36 -12.57
N ALA A 484 -8.72 -9.88 -13.18
CA ALA A 484 -8.88 -11.32 -13.41
C ALA A 484 -7.76 -11.93 -14.29
N GLY A 485 -7.16 -11.14 -15.17
CA GLY A 485 -6.09 -11.57 -16.07
C GLY A 485 -4.66 -11.37 -15.56
N SER A 486 -4.44 -10.80 -14.38
CA SER A 486 -3.10 -10.44 -13.90
C SER A 486 -2.92 -10.71 -12.41
N THR A 487 -1.83 -11.38 -12.06
CA THR A 487 -1.43 -11.60 -10.64
C THR A 487 -0.59 -10.46 -10.06
N VAL A 488 -0.21 -9.47 -10.87
CA VAL A 488 0.64 -8.34 -10.45
C VAL A 488 -0.22 -7.16 -9.97
N LYS A 489 -1.44 -7.03 -10.49
CA LYS A 489 -2.37 -5.92 -10.24
C LYS A 489 -3.15 -6.18 -8.96
N ILE A 490 -3.31 -5.14 -8.12
CA ILE A 490 -4.08 -5.21 -6.88
C ILE A 490 -5.53 -4.80 -7.13
N GLN A 491 -5.76 -3.64 -7.78
CA GLN A 491 -7.11 -3.10 -7.98
C GLN A 491 -7.46 -2.83 -9.47
N GLY A 492 -6.50 -3.00 -10.38
CA GLY A 492 -6.69 -2.73 -11.82
C GLY A 492 -6.97 -1.26 -12.14
N ARG A 493 -6.53 -0.32 -11.28
CA ARG A 493 -6.74 1.13 -11.48
C ARG A 493 -5.89 1.66 -12.65
N ASP A 494 -4.83 0.95 -13.02
CA ASP A 494 -3.86 1.25 -14.07
C ASP A 494 -4.45 1.30 -15.49
N VAL A 495 -5.59 0.63 -15.71
CA VAL A 495 -6.29 0.67 -17.00
C VAL A 495 -7.41 1.71 -17.05
N MET A 496 -7.83 2.24 -15.89
CA MET A 496 -9.02 3.10 -15.82
C MET A 496 -8.85 4.42 -16.57
N ALA A 497 -7.71 5.10 -16.41
CA ALA A 497 -7.46 6.37 -17.10
C ALA A 497 -7.50 6.20 -18.62
N THR A 498 -6.84 5.15 -19.12
CA THR A 498 -6.85 4.78 -20.55
C THR A 498 -8.28 4.60 -21.05
N TRP A 499 -9.08 3.74 -20.41
CA TRP A 499 -10.43 3.44 -20.89
C TRP A 499 -11.36 4.65 -20.78
N LYS A 500 -11.18 5.51 -19.78
CA LYS A 500 -11.93 6.78 -19.70
C LYS A 500 -11.62 7.69 -20.88
N ILE A 501 -10.35 7.84 -21.24
CA ILE A 501 -9.93 8.67 -22.39
C ILE A 501 -10.43 8.05 -23.70
N LEU A 502 -10.26 6.74 -23.90
CA LEU A 502 -10.68 6.07 -25.14
C LEU A 502 -12.20 6.10 -25.35
N VAL A 503 -12.98 5.83 -24.29
CA VAL A 503 -14.45 5.91 -24.36
C VAL A 503 -14.89 7.36 -24.61
N ALA A 504 -14.30 8.34 -23.92
CA ALA A 504 -14.62 9.75 -24.16
C ALA A 504 -14.25 10.19 -25.59
N CYS A 505 -13.11 9.74 -26.12
CA CYS A 505 -12.64 10.07 -27.47
C CYS A 505 -13.61 9.61 -28.57
N GLY A 506 -14.26 8.45 -28.40
CA GLY A 506 -15.26 7.97 -29.37
C GLY A 506 -16.67 8.45 -29.08
N PHE A 507 -17.10 8.40 -27.81
CA PHE A 507 -18.50 8.61 -27.46
C PHE A 507 -18.88 10.09 -27.38
N ALA A 508 -17.97 10.98 -26.95
CA ALA A 508 -18.29 12.41 -26.88
C ALA A 508 -18.56 13.03 -28.26
N PRO A 509 -17.71 12.81 -29.29
CA PRO A 509 -18.02 13.32 -30.64
C PRO A 509 -19.32 12.74 -31.20
N ALA A 510 -19.58 11.44 -31.02
CA ALA A 510 -20.82 10.80 -31.46
C ALA A 510 -22.05 11.47 -30.82
N LEU A 511 -21.97 11.77 -29.53
CA LEU A 511 -23.03 12.46 -28.79
C LEU A 511 -23.22 13.91 -29.28
N TYR A 512 -22.13 14.63 -29.57
CA TYR A 512 -22.21 15.98 -30.14
C TYR A 512 -22.82 15.98 -31.55
N HIS A 513 -22.50 15.00 -32.39
CA HIS A 513 -23.16 14.83 -33.68
C HIS A 513 -24.65 14.54 -33.50
N PHE A 514 -25.01 13.66 -32.57
CA PHE A 514 -26.41 13.35 -32.26
C PHE A 514 -27.20 14.60 -31.84
N TYR A 515 -26.68 15.41 -30.91
CA TYR A 515 -27.33 16.65 -30.50
C TYR A 515 -27.40 17.70 -31.62
N SER A 516 -26.36 17.80 -32.44
CA SER A 516 -26.33 18.72 -33.58
C SER A 516 -27.35 18.32 -34.64
N ILE A 517 -27.52 17.02 -34.92
CA ILE A 517 -28.55 16.50 -35.83
C ILE A 517 -29.94 16.79 -35.27
N LEU A 518 -30.21 16.49 -33.99
CA LEU A 518 -31.52 16.76 -33.39
C LEU A 518 -31.91 18.24 -33.44
N LEU A 519 -30.97 19.14 -33.13
CA LEU A 519 -31.21 20.59 -33.22
C LEU A 519 -31.43 21.03 -34.68
N THR A 520 -30.67 20.48 -35.62
CA THR A 520 -30.84 20.78 -37.05
C THR A 520 -32.20 20.29 -37.56
N LEU A 521 -32.66 19.11 -37.13
CA LEU A 521 -34.00 18.58 -37.45
C LEU A 521 -35.11 19.45 -36.83
N LYS A 522 -34.91 19.95 -35.61
CA LYS A 522 -35.86 20.88 -34.96
C LYS A 522 -35.92 22.24 -35.67
N VAL A 523 -34.79 22.73 -36.19
CA VAL A 523 -34.74 23.95 -37.01
C VAL A 523 -35.39 23.71 -38.37
N TRP A 524 -35.27 22.51 -38.95
CA TRP A 524 -35.97 22.15 -40.17
C TRP A 524 -37.50 22.13 -40.00
N HIS A 525 -38.00 21.61 -38.87
CA HIS A 525 -39.46 21.52 -38.62
C HIS A 525 -40.10 22.87 -38.26
N ASP A 526 -39.57 23.61 -37.26
CA ASP A 526 -40.23 24.81 -36.70
C ASP A 526 -39.34 26.06 -36.70
N ARG A 527 -38.21 26.05 -37.42
CA ARG A 527 -37.19 27.11 -37.37
C ARG A 527 -36.78 27.48 -35.93
N PHE A 528 -36.81 26.49 -35.04
CA PHE A 528 -36.58 26.64 -33.61
C PHE A 528 -37.52 27.68 -32.98
N TRP A 529 -38.82 27.40 -33.04
CA TRP A 529 -39.88 28.32 -32.57
C TRP A 529 -39.77 29.71 -33.22
N GLY A 530 -39.47 29.77 -34.51
CA GLY A 530 -39.34 31.02 -35.27
C GLY A 530 -38.14 31.92 -34.90
N HIS A 531 -37.21 31.46 -34.05
CA HIS A 531 -36.04 32.27 -33.68
C HIS A 531 -34.95 32.28 -34.75
N VAL A 532 -34.93 31.29 -35.65
CA VAL A 532 -33.95 31.22 -36.75
C VAL A 532 -34.57 31.76 -38.04
N PRO A 533 -34.00 32.82 -38.64
CA PRO A 533 -34.50 33.38 -39.90
C PRO A 533 -34.48 32.35 -41.05
N GLU A 534 -35.43 32.46 -41.98
CA GLU A 534 -35.58 31.51 -43.10
C GLU A 534 -34.39 31.48 -44.06
N TRP A 535 -33.63 32.57 -44.15
CA TRP A 535 -32.44 32.68 -44.99
C TRP A 535 -31.24 31.87 -44.50
N VAL A 536 -31.25 31.40 -43.24
CA VAL A 536 -30.14 30.61 -42.68
C VAL A 536 -30.25 29.16 -43.16
N PRO A 537 -29.25 28.63 -43.89
CA PRO A 537 -29.29 27.26 -44.37
C PRO A 537 -28.96 26.26 -43.26
N LEU A 538 -29.55 25.07 -43.32
CA LEU A 538 -29.44 24.05 -42.26
C LEU A 538 -28.00 23.58 -42.01
N TRP A 539 -27.15 23.56 -43.04
CA TRP A 539 -25.74 23.17 -42.89
C TRP A 539 -24.97 24.18 -42.03
N VAL A 540 -25.25 25.49 -42.15
CA VAL A 540 -24.65 26.52 -41.29
C VAL A 540 -25.05 26.31 -39.84
N VAL A 541 -26.31 25.96 -39.58
CA VAL A 541 -26.80 25.63 -38.23
C VAL A 541 -26.03 24.45 -37.64
N TYR A 542 -25.85 23.38 -38.42
CA TYR A 542 -25.08 22.21 -37.98
C TYR A 542 -23.63 22.56 -37.63
N PHE A 543 -22.94 23.27 -38.53
CA PHE A 543 -21.54 23.68 -38.31
C PHE A 543 -21.37 24.75 -37.22
N ALA A 544 -22.42 25.48 -36.86
CA ALA A 544 -22.42 26.40 -35.72
C ALA A 544 -22.70 25.68 -34.38
N VAL A 545 -23.65 24.75 -34.36
CA VAL A 545 -24.07 24.02 -33.15
C VAL A 545 -22.99 23.04 -32.68
N TRP A 546 -22.32 22.34 -33.60
CA TRP A 546 -21.31 21.36 -33.24
C TRP A 546 -20.14 21.93 -32.40
N PRO A 547 -19.45 23.02 -32.81
CA PRO A 547 -18.42 23.65 -31.98
C PRO A 547 -19.00 24.32 -30.72
N LEU A 548 -20.24 24.80 -30.78
CA LEU A 548 -20.93 25.34 -29.60
C LEU A 548 -21.10 24.25 -28.51
N MET A 549 -21.44 23.00 -28.88
CA MET A 549 -21.54 21.88 -27.93
C MET A 549 -20.20 21.55 -27.27
N ILE A 550 -19.11 21.63 -28.02
CA ILE A 550 -17.74 21.48 -27.48
C ILE A 550 -17.44 22.61 -26.50
N GLY A 551 -17.75 23.86 -26.88
CA GLY A 551 -17.58 25.04 -26.04
C GLY A 551 -18.35 24.96 -24.72
N ILE A 552 -19.63 24.56 -24.78
CA ILE A 552 -20.49 24.38 -23.59
C ILE A 552 -19.93 23.28 -22.68
N THR A 553 -19.46 22.17 -23.23
CA THR A 553 -18.87 21.09 -22.42
C THR A 553 -17.56 21.55 -21.76
N PHE A 554 -16.69 22.23 -22.50
CA PHE A 554 -15.44 22.75 -21.94
C PHE A 554 -15.69 23.80 -20.85
N ALA A 555 -16.64 24.71 -21.08
CA ALA A 555 -17.07 25.69 -20.09
C ALA A 555 -17.65 25.02 -18.84
N SER A 556 -18.51 24.00 -18.99
CA SER A 556 -19.11 23.29 -17.85
C SER A 556 -18.07 22.53 -17.02
N LEU A 557 -17.06 21.92 -17.67
CA LEU A 557 -15.93 21.29 -16.98
C LEU A 557 -15.09 22.31 -16.21
N ARG A 558 -14.71 23.42 -16.85
CA ARG A 558 -13.91 24.49 -16.22
C ARG A 558 -14.66 25.17 -15.07
N PHE A 559 -15.94 25.48 -15.27
CA PHE A 559 -16.78 26.06 -14.24
C PHE A 559 -17.10 25.05 -13.12
N GLY A 560 -17.22 23.75 -13.43
CA GLY A 560 -17.37 22.70 -12.42
C GLY A 560 -16.17 22.60 -11.48
N GLU A 561 -14.95 22.79 -12.00
CA GLU A 561 -13.74 22.85 -11.17
C GLU A 561 -13.72 24.07 -10.25
N VAL A 562 -13.95 25.26 -10.82
CA VAL A 562 -13.99 26.52 -10.08
C VAL A 562 -15.12 26.49 -9.05
N GLY A 563 -16.30 26.00 -9.44
CA GLY A 563 -17.47 25.82 -8.60
C GLY A 563 -17.22 24.83 -7.45
N MET A 564 -16.53 23.72 -7.71
CA MET A 564 -16.16 22.76 -6.67
C MET A 564 -15.12 23.34 -5.68
N ASP A 565 -14.15 24.11 -6.18
CA ASP A 565 -13.18 24.80 -5.33
C ASP A 565 -13.87 25.88 -4.46
N ILE A 566 -14.85 26.60 -5.01
CA ILE A 566 -15.69 27.58 -4.27
C ILE A 566 -16.60 26.87 -3.26
N PHE A 567 -17.29 25.80 -3.64
CA PHE A 567 -18.18 25.03 -2.78
C PHE A 567 -17.43 24.45 -1.57
N LYS A 568 -16.26 23.84 -1.79
CA LYS A 568 -15.38 23.36 -0.71
C LYS A 568 -14.90 24.48 0.21
N SER A 569 -14.86 25.73 -0.27
CA SER A 569 -14.47 26.88 0.52
C SER A 569 -15.60 27.49 1.35
N LEU A 570 -16.86 27.14 1.05
CA LEU A 570 -18.05 27.73 1.68
C LEU A 570 -18.27 27.21 3.10
N ARG A 571 -18.11 25.90 3.33
CA ARG A 571 -18.30 25.28 4.65
C ARG A 571 -17.36 25.85 5.73
N PRO A 572 -16.04 26.02 5.49
CA PRO A 572 -15.15 26.73 6.41
C PRO A 572 -15.61 28.15 6.76
N LEU A 573 -16.13 28.91 5.79
CA LEU A 573 -16.63 30.27 6.02
C LEU A 573 -17.89 30.28 6.89
N VAL A 574 -18.81 29.35 6.64
CA VAL A 574 -20.02 29.17 7.46
C VAL A 574 -19.66 28.77 8.89
N LEU A 575 -18.67 27.88 9.07
CA LEU A 575 -18.20 27.50 10.39
C LEU A 575 -17.62 28.70 11.16
N CYS A 576 -16.88 29.60 10.48
CA CYS A 576 -16.35 30.83 11.10
C CYS A 576 -17.44 31.83 11.54
N LEU A 577 -18.67 31.71 11.04
CA LEU A 577 -19.81 32.54 11.47
C LEU A 577 -20.50 32.01 12.74
N SER A 578 -20.19 30.78 13.18
CA SER A 578 -20.74 30.21 14.41
C SER A 578 -19.96 30.68 15.64
N PRO A 579 -20.61 31.25 16.68
CA PRO A 579 -19.94 31.79 17.87
C PRO A 579 -19.10 30.76 18.65
N TRP A 580 -19.48 29.47 18.58
CA TRP A 580 -18.82 28.37 19.29
C TRP A 580 -17.53 27.88 18.59
N SER A 581 -17.27 28.35 17.36
CA SER A 581 -16.10 27.95 16.55
C SER A 581 -14.83 28.77 16.80
N GLY A 582 -14.98 30.01 17.30
CA GLY A 582 -13.86 30.95 17.47
C GLY A 582 -12.77 30.43 18.42
N PHE A 583 -13.18 29.81 19.53
CA PHE A 583 -12.28 29.20 20.51
C PHE A 583 -11.48 28.02 19.92
N ASN A 584 -12.13 27.17 19.11
CA ASN A 584 -11.49 26.01 18.48
C ASN A 584 -10.49 26.41 17.38
N ILE A 585 -10.77 27.49 16.64
CA ILE A 585 -9.85 28.02 15.63
C ILE A 585 -8.61 28.63 16.28
N GLN A 586 -8.76 29.35 17.39
CA GLN A 586 -7.63 29.90 18.16
C GLN A 586 -6.75 28.79 18.73
N LYS A 587 -7.34 27.73 19.31
CA LYS A 587 -6.60 26.55 19.79
C LYS A 587 -5.84 25.84 18.66
N LEU A 588 -6.45 25.70 17.48
CA LEU A 588 -5.79 25.11 16.31
C LEU A 588 -4.63 25.94 15.77
N ARG A 589 -4.70 27.27 15.87
CA ARG A 589 -3.62 28.17 15.47
C ARG A 589 -2.40 28.00 16.35
N LEU A 590 -2.60 28.06 17.67
CA LEU A 590 -1.56 27.83 18.65
C LEU A 590 -0.91 26.46 18.44
N ARG A 591 -1.72 25.40 18.24
CA ARG A 591 -1.19 24.07 17.96
C ARG A 591 -0.42 23.97 16.64
N ARG A 592 -0.84 24.70 15.60
CA ARG A 592 -0.13 24.76 14.32
C ARG A 592 1.21 25.48 14.46
N GLU A 593 1.27 26.58 15.21
CA GLU A 593 2.51 27.33 15.47
C GLU A 593 3.51 26.48 16.26
N GLU A 594 3.05 25.81 17.31
CA GLU A 594 3.84 24.86 18.10
C GLU A 594 4.42 23.74 17.21
N LEU A 595 3.58 23.10 16.40
CA LEU A 595 4.03 22.02 15.51
C LEU A 595 4.92 22.53 14.38
N SER A 596 4.68 23.73 13.85
CA SER A 596 5.55 24.36 12.85
C SER A 596 6.94 24.60 13.42
N ALA A 597 7.04 25.06 14.67
CA ALA A 597 8.31 25.25 15.37
C ALA A 597 9.01 23.91 15.62
N GLU A 598 8.31 22.90 16.15
CA GLU A 598 8.87 21.57 16.43
C GLU A 598 9.34 20.86 15.14
N VAL A 599 8.58 20.94 14.05
CA VAL A 599 9.01 20.43 12.73
C VAL A 599 10.27 21.14 12.25
N THR A 600 10.32 22.46 12.38
CA THR A 600 11.46 23.27 11.89
C THR A 600 12.72 22.99 12.70
N ASP A 601 12.60 22.87 14.01
CA ASP A 601 13.69 22.54 14.93
C ASP A 601 14.25 21.13 14.67
N LEU A 602 13.37 20.13 14.53
CA LEU A 602 13.80 18.77 14.20
C LEU A 602 14.46 18.66 12.82
N ILE A 603 13.98 19.41 11.83
CA ILE A 603 14.62 19.46 10.52
C ILE A 603 15.98 20.18 10.59
N ASN A 604 16.11 21.22 11.39
CA ASN A 604 17.37 21.94 11.58
C ASN A 604 18.41 21.13 12.36
N THR A 605 17.98 20.27 13.28
CA THR A 605 18.87 19.40 14.08
C THR A 605 19.29 18.15 13.31
N LEU A 606 18.34 17.44 12.67
CA LEU A 606 18.61 16.19 11.95
C LEU A 606 19.02 16.38 10.48
N GLY A 607 18.68 17.53 9.88
CA GLY A 607 18.98 17.84 8.48
C GLY A 607 20.48 17.86 8.15
N PRO A 608 21.34 18.54 8.95
CA PRO A 608 22.78 18.56 8.76
C PRO A 608 23.45 17.18 8.87
N GLU A 609 22.94 16.27 9.71
CA GLU A 609 23.45 14.90 9.81
C GLU A 609 23.21 14.07 8.53
N MET A 610 22.15 14.40 7.78
CA MET A 610 21.80 13.70 6.55
C MET A 610 22.46 14.33 5.32
N TYR A 611 22.57 15.66 5.30
CA TYR A 611 23.09 16.41 4.17
C TYR A 611 24.15 17.41 4.66
N PRO A 612 25.45 17.15 4.40
CA PRO A 612 26.52 18.07 4.81
C PRO A 612 26.37 19.49 4.24
N ASP A 613 25.74 19.62 3.06
CA ASP A 613 25.44 20.90 2.40
C ASP A 613 24.05 21.47 2.75
N PHE A 614 23.42 21.04 3.86
CA PHE A 614 22.05 21.39 4.23
C PHE A 614 21.79 22.90 4.24
N GLU A 615 22.68 23.70 4.83
CA GLU A 615 22.55 25.16 4.89
C GLU A 615 22.73 25.84 3.53
N LYS A 616 23.59 25.29 2.65
CA LYS A 616 23.85 25.85 1.31
C LYS A 616 22.74 25.57 0.30
N VAL A 617 22.01 24.46 0.46
CA VAL A 617 20.95 23.99 -0.47
C VAL A 617 19.57 23.99 0.19
N ARG A 618 19.36 24.87 1.17
CA ARG A 618 18.12 24.94 1.93
C ARG A 618 16.95 25.34 1.02
N LEU A 619 15.95 24.48 0.92
CA LEU A 619 14.80 24.65 -0.01
C LEU A 619 13.75 25.66 0.49
N VAL A 620 13.66 25.86 1.82
CA VAL A 620 12.74 26.79 2.47
C VAL A 620 13.54 27.60 3.52
N PRO A 621 13.54 28.94 3.46
CA PRO A 621 14.27 29.78 4.42
C PRO A 621 13.73 29.62 5.84
N ASP A 622 14.62 29.76 6.83
CA ASP A 622 14.27 29.66 8.24
C ASP A 622 13.51 30.89 8.73
N PRO A 623 12.24 30.78 9.13
CA PRO A 623 11.50 31.94 9.63
C PRO A 623 12.08 32.45 10.96
N TYR A 624 12.67 31.59 11.79
CA TYR A 624 13.11 31.95 13.14
C TYR A 624 14.56 32.48 13.21
N LYS A 625 15.40 32.24 12.20
CA LYS A 625 16.72 32.89 12.08
C LYS A 625 16.66 34.26 11.39
N THR A 626 15.56 34.59 10.68
CA THR A 626 15.48 35.83 9.88
C THR A 626 15.21 37.06 10.75
N GLU A 627 14.62 36.92 11.95
CA GLU A 627 14.37 38.05 12.87
C GLU A 627 15.61 38.49 13.65
N SER A 628 16.65 37.66 13.75
CA SER A 628 17.89 37.99 14.46
C SER A 628 18.93 38.74 13.60
N ALA A 629 18.61 39.01 12.33
CA ALA A 629 19.50 39.70 11.39
C ALA A 629 18.80 40.89 10.74
N ALA A 630 18.75 42.03 11.46
CA ALA A 630 18.76 43.32 10.79
C ALA A 630 20.07 43.45 9.99
N PRO A 631 20.09 44.10 8.82
CA PRO A 631 21.14 43.95 7.84
C PRO A 631 22.41 44.67 8.31
N SER A 632 23.34 43.94 8.92
CA SER A 632 24.73 44.37 8.93
C SER A 632 25.28 44.20 7.52
N THR A 633 25.59 45.34 6.93
CA THR A 633 26.40 45.54 5.73
C THR A 633 27.45 44.45 5.54
N PHE A 634 27.37 43.77 4.39
CA PHE A 634 28.44 42.93 3.85
C PHE A 634 29.75 43.73 3.85
N THR A 635 30.65 43.40 4.78
CA THR A 635 32.05 43.85 4.72
C THR A 635 32.87 42.64 4.32
N SER A 636 33.54 42.75 3.18
CA SER A 636 34.42 41.74 2.59
C SER A 636 35.59 41.42 3.52
N PRO A 637 36.10 40.18 3.57
CA PRO A 637 37.26 39.88 4.42
C PRO A 637 38.54 40.35 3.72
N GLN A 638 39.26 41.27 4.38
CA GLN A 638 40.66 41.57 4.08
C GLN A 638 41.57 40.58 4.80
N PHE A 639 42.58 40.12 4.08
CA PHE A 639 43.73 39.33 4.55
C PHE A 639 44.76 40.22 5.27
N ALA A 640 45.31 39.75 6.40
CA ALA A 640 46.66 40.01 6.94
C ALA A 640 46.75 39.34 8.34
N SER A 641 47.46 38.23 8.54
CA SER A 641 48.92 38.04 8.71
C SER A 641 49.43 38.21 10.16
N THR A 642 49.79 37.05 10.75
CA THR A 642 51.00 36.75 11.55
C THR A 642 51.18 37.26 13.00
N PHE A 643 51.69 36.32 13.83
CA PHE A 643 52.43 36.40 15.11
C PHE A 643 51.70 36.15 16.45
N SER A 644 52.21 35.12 17.16
CA SER A 644 52.08 34.83 18.61
C SER A 644 53.09 35.66 19.43
N PRO A 645 53.28 35.41 20.74
CA PRO A 645 52.38 35.48 21.91
C PRO A 645 52.94 36.45 22.99
N PHE A 646 52.20 36.81 24.06
CA PHE A 646 52.70 36.99 25.46
C PHE A 646 51.61 37.59 26.39
N THR A 647 51.65 37.14 27.64
CA THR A 647 50.86 37.36 28.87
C THR A 647 51.14 38.72 29.59
N PRO A 648 50.69 39.02 30.84
CA PRO A 648 49.41 38.82 31.58
C PRO A 648 48.96 40.08 32.42
N GLN A 649 48.01 39.89 33.35
CA GLN A 649 47.66 40.67 34.57
C GLN A 649 46.55 41.75 34.44
N MET A 650 45.65 41.98 35.41
CA MET A 650 45.39 41.42 36.74
C MET A 650 43.99 41.85 37.22
N SER A 651 43.43 41.07 38.16
CA SER A 651 42.56 41.47 39.31
C SER A 651 41.20 42.16 39.03
N SER A 652 40.10 41.90 39.74
CA SER A 652 39.80 41.00 40.86
C SER A 652 38.34 41.24 41.32
N PHE A 653 37.79 40.25 42.03
CA PHE A 653 36.69 40.33 43.01
C PHE A 653 35.24 40.54 42.55
N SER A 654 34.49 39.43 42.66
CA SER A 654 33.06 39.34 42.99
C SER A 654 32.87 39.60 44.51
N PRO A 655 31.67 40.02 44.98
CA PRO A 655 30.71 39.01 45.45
C PRO A 655 29.22 39.32 45.19
N TYR A 656 28.51 38.29 44.71
CA TYR A 656 27.28 37.67 45.24
C TYR A 656 26.05 38.47 45.76
N GLN A 657 24.88 38.05 45.22
CA GLN A 657 23.55 37.82 45.87
C GLN A 657 22.79 39.03 46.48
N SER A 658 21.45 39.16 46.47
CA SER A 658 20.32 38.26 46.18
C SER A 658 18.98 39.04 46.17
N PHE A 659 17.90 38.36 45.72
CA PHE A 659 16.46 38.52 46.03
C PHE A 659 15.72 39.88 46.00
N GLY A 660 14.66 39.93 45.17
CA GLY A 660 13.30 39.98 45.73
C GLY A 660 12.38 41.20 45.41
N TRP A 661 11.16 40.84 44.99
CA TRP A 661 9.85 41.49 45.25
C TRP A 661 9.31 42.61 44.35
N ARG A 662 8.07 42.35 43.89
CA ARG A 662 7.08 43.27 43.31
C ARG A 662 6.54 44.24 44.36
N ARG A 663 6.16 45.46 43.95
CA ARG A 663 4.87 46.10 44.28
C ARG A 663 4.59 47.34 43.43
N ARG A 664 3.31 47.71 43.48
CA ARG A 664 2.49 48.58 42.64
C ARG A 664 2.22 49.91 43.38
N ASP A 665 1.45 50.77 42.69
CA ASP A 665 0.70 51.96 43.19
C ASP A 665 1.52 53.26 43.09
N SER A 666 1.01 54.44 42.69
CA SER A 666 -0.34 54.90 42.30
C SER A 666 -0.28 56.40 41.89
N GLU A 667 -1.43 56.93 41.45
CA GLU A 667 -1.88 58.34 41.51
C GLU A 667 -1.53 59.36 40.41
N GLY A 668 -2.56 60.15 40.05
CA GLY A 668 -2.43 61.42 39.32
C GLY A 668 -3.61 61.78 38.41
N SER A 669 -4.67 62.36 38.98
CA SER A 669 -5.92 62.88 38.37
C SER A 669 -5.73 64.11 37.46
N ASN A 670 -6.62 64.38 36.48
CA ASN A 670 -7.80 65.28 36.60
C ASN A 670 -8.43 65.75 35.26
N ALA A 671 -9.77 65.92 35.32
CA ALA A 671 -10.70 66.78 34.53
C ALA A 671 -10.88 66.55 33.00
N GLY A 672 -12.07 66.58 32.38
CA GLY A 672 -13.46 66.84 32.77
C GLY A 672 -14.30 67.23 31.53
N ALA A 673 -15.59 66.87 31.52
CA ALA A 673 -16.73 67.29 30.65
C ALA A 673 -17.08 66.52 29.34
N GLU A 674 -18.31 65.98 29.34
CA GLU A 674 -19.12 65.41 28.23
C GLU A 674 -20.09 66.49 27.61
N PRO A 675 -21.09 66.21 26.72
CA PRO A 675 -21.28 65.23 25.62
C PRO A 675 -21.77 65.91 24.29
N GLU A 676 -22.22 65.10 23.31
CA GLU A 676 -23.03 65.39 22.10
C GLU A 676 -22.35 65.52 20.72
N SER A 677 -23.07 65.02 19.71
CA SER A 677 -22.68 64.75 18.31
C SER A 677 -23.84 65.12 17.37
N PRO A 678 -23.74 65.21 16.01
CA PRO A 678 -22.65 65.51 15.07
C PRO A 678 -22.99 66.77 14.19
N PRO A 679 -22.18 67.16 13.17
CA PRO A 679 -22.56 66.83 11.79
C PRO A 679 -21.38 66.62 10.80
N THR A 680 -21.77 66.19 9.60
CA THR A 680 -21.05 65.73 8.42
C THR A 680 -20.30 66.78 7.58
N THR A 681 -19.35 66.29 6.75
CA THR A 681 -18.68 66.88 5.55
C THR A 681 -17.61 67.96 5.82
N THR A 682 -16.34 67.91 5.38
CA THR A 682 -15.73 67.46 4.11
C THR A 682 -14.23 67.11 4.34
N LEU A 683 -13.75 65.98 3.82
CA LEU A 683 -12.33 65.56 3.87
C LEU A 683 -11.62 65.84 2.53
N LEU A 684 -10.59 66.68 2.56
CA LEU A 684 -9.60 66.85 1.49
C LEU A 684 -8.35 65.99 1.76
N ARG A 685 -8.36 64.81 1.14
CA ARG A 685 -7.27 64.08 0.45
C ARG A 685 -5.82 64.59 0.64
N ARG A 686 -4.96 63.77 1.28
CA ARG A 686 -3.51 63.71 0.99
C ARG A 686 -3.07 62.30 0.58
N SER A 687 -2.22 62.30 -0.43
CA SER A 687 -1.83 61.24 -1.37
C SER A 687 -1.20 59.97 -0.78
N THR A 688 -1.71 58.85 -1.26
CA THR A 688 -1.14 57.51 -1.31
C THR A 688 0.00 57.39 -2.32
N THR A 689 1.17 56.88 -1.93
CA THR A 689 2.08 56.19 -2.86
C THR A 689 2.94 55.14 -2.16
N GLN A 690 3.03 53.97 -2.80
CA GLN A 690 4.11 52.97 -2.74
C GLN A 690 4.05 51.71 -1.83
N SER A 691 2.95 51.40 -1.13
CA SER A 691 2.85 50.11 -0.40
C SER A 691 1.60 49.27 -0.70
N SER A 692 0.68 49.74 -1.56
CA SER A 692 -0.55 49.01 -1.90
C SER A 692 -0.58 48.37 -3.30
N ARG A 693 0.57 48.26 -3.98
CA ARG A 693 0.69 47.57 -5.29
C ARG A 693 1.27 46.15 -5.26
N ALA A 694 1.52 45.57 -4.09
CA ALA A 694 2.10 44.22 -3.95
C ALA A 694 1.08 43.10 -3.66
N LEU A 695 -0.18 43.27 -4.06
CA LEU A 695 -1.16 42.19 -4.10
C LEU A 695 -1.49 41.88 -5.56
N PRO A 696 -1.13 40.69 -6.10
CA PRO A 696 -1.65 40.28 -7.38
C PRO A 696 -3.12 39.87 -7.20
N ARG A 697 -3.99 40.68 -7.80
CA ARG A 697 -5.34 40.29 -8.21
C ARG A 697 -5.23 39.15 -9.23
N HIS A 698 -6.13 38.17 -9.11
CA HIS A 698 -6.45 37.09 -10.05
C HIS A 698 -5.54 36.83 -11.27
N ASP A 699 -5.11 35.57 -11.41
CA ASP A 699 -4.66 34.89 -12.64
C ASP A 699 -4.52 35.77 -13.89
N SER A 700 -3.27 36.04 -14.28
CA SER A 700 -2.92 36.48 -15.63
C SER A 700 -1.48 36.04 -15.93
N PHE A 701 -1.33 35.22 -16.98
CA PHE A 701 -0.04 34.80 -17.54
C PHE A 701 0.65 35.99 -18.20
N SER A 702 1.80 36.41 -17.66
CA SER A 702 2.93 37.03 -18.35
C SER A 702 3.93 37.52 -17.29
N ASN A 703 5.23 37.45 -17.58
CA ASN A 703 6.34 37.87 -16.71
C ASN A 703 6.78 36.94 -15.55
N ILE A 704 7.05 35.67 -15.86
CA ILE A 704 7.92 34.82 -15.01
C ILE A 704 9.40 34.86 -15.46
N GLY A 705 9.70 35.41 -16.65
CA GLY A 705 11.05 35.42 -17.22
C GLY A 705 12.05 36.44 -16.65
N GLN A 706 11.62 37.37 -15.80
CA GLN A 706 12.48 38.45 -15.26
C GLN A 706 12.94 38.25 -13.81
N VAL A 707 12.47 37.21 -13.11
CA VAL A 707 13.00 36.87 -11.79
C VAL A 707 14.16 35.89 -12.00
N GLY A 708 15.37 36.25 -11.57
CA GLY A 708 16.62 35.50 -11.80
C GLY A 708 16.66 34.04 -11.29
N PHE A 709 15.56 33.56 -10.71
CA PHE A 709 15.34 32.17 -10.32
C PHE A 709 14.62 31.33 -11.41
N PHE A 710 14.03 31.96 -12.44
CA PHE A 710 13.19 31.30 -13.46
C PHE A 710 13.74 31.37 -14.90
N SER A 711 14.95 31.86 -15.13
CA SER A 711 15.56 31.82 -16.46
C SER A 711 16.01 30.40 -16.81
N THR A 712 15.43 29.78 -17.85
CA THR A 712 15.83 28.45 -18.36
C THR A 712 17.13 28.45 -19.18
N ARG A 713 17.86 29.58 -19.23
CA ARG A 713 19.23 29.69 -19.76
C ARG A 713 20.01 30.72 -18.92
N PRO A 714 21.32 30.51 -18.65
CA PRO A 714 22.17 31.58 -18.17
C PRO A 714 22.35 32.64 -19.29
N PRO A 715 22.46 33.94 -18.95
CA PRO A 715 22.70 34.99 -19.94
C PRO A 715 24.06 34.75 -20.63
N SER A 716 24.05 34.74 -21.97
CA SER A 716 25.24 34.65 -22.80
C SER A 716 26.12 35.89 -22.65
N ARG A 717 27.41 35.69 -22.36
CA ARG A 717 28.48 36.70 -22.30
C ARG A 717 28.49 37.65 -23.51
N SER A 718 28.53 38.96 -23.24
CA SER A 718 29.12 39.95 -24.13
C SER A 718 30.65 39.96 -23.98
N ARG A 719 31.34 40.17 -25.10
CA ARG A 719 32.80 40.08 -25.31
C ARG A 719 33.53 41.38 -24.98
N SER A 720 34.73 41.28 -24.39
CA SER A 720 35.99 42.02 -24.70
C SER A 720 37.06 41.50 -23.71
N ARG A 721 38.14 40.79 -24.12
CA ARG A 721 39.35 41.06 -24.93
C ARG A 721 40.59 41.33 -24.05
N SER A 722 41.60 40.44 -24.19
CA SER A 722 43.05 40.53 -23.89
C SER A 722 43.49 40.75 -22.42
N ASN A 723 44.51 40.10 -21.84
CA ASN A 723 45.73 39.50 -22.39
C ASN A 723 46.28 38.33 -21.53
N SER A 724 47.23 37.63 -22.13
CA SER A 724 48.00 36.44 -21.73
C SER A 724 48.70 36.42 -20.36
N SER A 725 48.72 35.23 -19.73
CA SER A 725 49.96 34.52 -19.33
C SER A 725 49.62 33.13 -18.77
N GLY A 726 50.21 32.07 -19.33
CA GLY A 726 50.01 30.69 -18.89
C GLY A 726 50.75 30.36 -17.58
N GLY A 727 50.27 29.31 -16.92
CA GLY A 727 50.89 28.70 -15.73
C GLY A 727 49.84 27.96 -14.91
N GLY A 728 49.81 26.63 -15.00
CA GLY A 728 48.77 25.80 -14.40
C GLY A 728 48.88 25.64 -12.88
N PHE A 729 47.75 25.37 -12.23
CA PHE A 729 47.60 24.43 -11.10
C PHE A 729 46.12 24.22 -10.74
N GLY A 730 45.73 22.96 -10.50
CA GLY A 730 44.77 22.58 -9.43
C GLY A 730 43.28 22.42 -9.76
N SER A 731 42.87 21.26 -10.27
CA SER A 731 41.52 20.73 -10.09
C SER A 731 41.35 20.07 -8.72
N SER A 732 40.38 20.51 -7.91
CA SER A 732 39.84 19.74 -6.78
C SER A 732 38.39 20.21 -6.53
N GLY A 733 37.32 19.48 -6.84
CA GLY A 733 37.15 18.04 -6.76
C GLY A 733 36.72 17.69 -5.35
N PHE A 734 35.41 17.55 -5.13
CA PHE A 734 34.81 17.19 -3.84
C PHE A 734 35.46 15.94 -3.24
N HIS A 735 35.96 16.05 -2.01
CA HIS A 735 36.38 14.89 -1.21
C HIS A 735 35.16 14.22 -0.58
N ILE A 736 34.92 12.96 -0.96
CA ILE A 736 34.03 12.04 -0.25
C ILE A 736 34.90 11.31 0.79
N SER A 737 34.56 11.43 2.07
CA SER A 737 35.16 10.63 3.14
C SER A 737 34.71 9.18 3.02
N GLY A 738 35.67 8.26 2.95
CA GLY A 738 35.44 6.83 2.89
C GLY A 738 35.44 6.16 4.26
N PHE A 739 34.61 5.11 4.39
CA PHE A 739 34.73 3.98 5.31
C PHE A 739 34.07 2.80 4.58
N THR A 740 34.63 1.60 4.41
CA THR A 740 35.77 0.84 4.96
C THR A 740 36.43 0.03 3.84
N ALA A 741 37.72 -0.30 3.99
CA ALA A 741 38.59 -0.93 2.99
C ALA A 741 37.92 -2.00 2.10
N LEU A 742 37.76 -1.67 0.81
CA LEU A 742 37.26 -2.54 -0.26
C LEU A 742 38.38 -3.01 -1.21
N ASP A 743 39.65 -2.86 -0.81
CA ASP A 743 40.79 -3.09 -1.70
C ASP A 743 41.27 -4.55 -1.76
N SER A 744 40.61 -5.47 -1.04
CA SER A 744 40.84 -6.91 -1.21
C SER A 744 39.73 -7.55 -2.05
N THR A 745 40.12 -8.43 -2.98
CA THR A 745 39.20 -9.27 -3.77
C THR A 745 38.23 -10.06 -2.89
N GLU A 746 38.63 -10.39 -1.67
CA GLU A 746 37.79 -11.00 -0.64
C GLU A 746 36.71 -10.06 -0.08
N GLY A 747 37.05 -8.80 0.23
CA GLY A 747 36.08 -7.81 0.73
C GLY A 747 34.99 -7.46 -0.31
N PHE A 748 35.37 -7.41 -1.59
CA PHE A 748 34.43 -7.21 -2.70
C PHE A 748 33.50 -8.42 -2.91
N ASN A 749 34.03 -9.64 -2.78
CA ASN A 749 33.26 -10.88 -2.87
C ASN A 749 32.31 -11.03 -1.67
N GLU A 750 32.73 -10.62 -0.47
CA GLU A 750 31.89 -10.64 0.73
C GLU A 750 30.77 -9.60 0.65
N ALA A 751 31.06 -8.39 0.18
CA ALA A 751 30.05 -7.35 -0.07
C ALA A 751 29.06 -7.81 -1.16
N SER A 752 29.54 -8.39 -2.26
CA SER A 752 28.68 -8.97 -3.30
C SER A 752 27.84 -10.15 -2.81
N ARG A 753 28.37 -10.98 -1.89
CA ARG A 753 27.66 -12.09 -1.26
C ARG A 753 26.57 -11.59 -0.31
N LYS A 754 26.89 -10.66 0.59
CA LYS A 754 25.93 -10.01 1.50
C LYS A 754 24.84 -9.25 0.74
N LEU A 755 25.19 -8.61 -0.38
CA LEU A 755 24.23 -7.95 -1.26
C LEU A 755 23.35 -8.93 -2.04
N ARG A 756 23.89 -10.07 -2.50
CA ARG A 756 23.10 -11.16 -3.11
C ARG A 756 22.17 -11.83 -2.10
N GLU A 757 22.61 -12.01 -0.86
CA GLU A 757 21.76 -12.49 0.23
C GLU A 757 20.65 -11.47 0.56
N ALA A 758 20.97 -10.18 0.67
CA ALA A 758 19.99 -9.13 0.88
C ALA A 758 18.97 -9.05 -0.27
N MET A 759 19.40 -9.24 -1.53
CA MET A 759 18.51 -9.35 -2.69
C MET A 759 17.66 -10.63 -2.69
N LYS A 760 18.22 -11.76 -2.24
CA LYS A 760 17.51 -13.04 -2.12
C LYS A 760 16.45 -12.99 -1.02
N ASP A 761 16.75 -12.33 0.10
CA ASP A 761 15.82 -12.09 1.20
C ASP A 761 14.76 -11.06 0.83
N ARG A 762 15.10 -10.03 0.03
CA ARG A 762 14.11 -9.10 -0.53
C ARG A 762 13.23 -9.74 -1.59
N ARG A 763 13.74 -10.69 -2.37
CA ARG A 763 12.94 -11.51 -3.30
C ARG A 763 11.97 -12.43 -2.54
N LYS A 764 12.43 -13.06 -1.45
CA LYS A 764 11.56 -13.79 -0.52
C LYS A 764 10.51 -12.88 0.13
N LYS A 765 10.86 -11.64 0.49
CA LYS A 765 9.91 -10.62 0.98
C LYS A 765 8.91 -10.20 -0.09
N SER A 766 9.35 -10.04 -1.34
CA SER A 766 8.47 -9.74 -2.49
C SER A 766 7.54 -10.91 -2.81
N ASP A 767 7.98 -12.16 -2.66
CA ASP A 767 7.16 -13.36 -2.81
C ASP A 767 6.20 -13.53 -1.62
N LYS A 768 6.57 -13.08 -0.42
CA LYS A 768 5.71 -13.00 0.77
C LYS A 768 4.62 -11.93 0.61
N VAL A 769 4.95 -10.76 0.05
CA VAL A 769 4.00 -9.70 -0.34
C VAL A 769 3.07 -10.17 -1.46
N LYS A 770 3.52 -11.11 -2.31
CA LYS A 770 2.70 -11.76 -3.35
C LYS A 770 1.64 -12.71 -2.78
N MET A 771 1.91 -13.30 -1.61
CA MET A 771 0.93 -14.08 -0.85
C MET A 771 -0.03 -13.18 -0.05
N GLU A 772 0.44 -12.02 0.43
CA GLU A 772 -0.38 -11.06 1.19
C GLU A 772 -1.35 -10.24 0.29
N ALA A 773 -0.97 -9.94 -0.96
CA ALA A 773 -1.77 -9.14 -1.90
C ALA A 773 -2.95 -9.89 -2.57
N GLY A 774 -3.09 -11.21 -2.35
CA GLY A 774 -4.19 -12.02 -2.86
C GLY A 774 -5.41 -12.10 -1.95
N ALA A 775 -5.38 -11.47 -0.77
CA ALA A 775 -6.41 -11.60 0.26
C ALA A 775 -7.20 -10.31 0.56
N GLU A 776 -6.97 -9.20 -0.16
CA GLU A 776 -7.59 -7.90 0.12
C GLU A 776 -8.46 -7.38 -1.06
N GLU A 777 -9.69 -7.89 -1.17
CA GLU A 777 -10.89 -7.10 -1.52
C GLU A 777 -11.87 -7.34 -0.35
N ASP A 778 -11.89 -6.49 0.67
CA ASP A 778 -12.83 -5.39 0.95
C ASP A 778 -12.28 -4.69 2.22
N SER A 779 -12.30 -3.39 2.52
CA SER A 779 -12.82 -2.16 1.92
C SER A 779 -12.16 -0.94 2.64
N GLU A 780 -12.16 0.25 2.03
CA GLU A 780 -11.58 1.51 2.57
C GLU A 780 -12.50 2.26 3.60
N ASN A 781 -12.00 2.55 4.81
CA ASN A 781 -11.96 3.84 5.61
C ASN A 781 -13.24 4.54 6.19
N PRO A 782 -13.20 5.50 7.18
CA PRO A 782 -12.17 5.97 8.15
C PRO A 782 -12.63 6.13 9.66
N ALA A 783 -11.69 6.47 10.56
CA ALA A 783 -11.88 6.74 12.02
C ALA A 783 -12.50 8.11 12.41
N VAL A 784 -13.17 8.14 13.58
CA VAL A 784 -13.86 9.24 14.32
C VAL A 784 -13.18 9.43 15.70
N PRO A 785 -13.19 10.64 16.35
CA PRO A 785 -12.84 10.81 17.78
C PRO A 785 -13.96 10.30 18.75
N PRO A 786 -13.73 10.10 20.06
CA PRO A 786 -14.63 9.33 20.95
C PRO A 786 -15.65 10.22 21.69
N PRO A 787 -16.58 9.64 22.50
CA PRO A 787 -17.62 8.71 22.11
C PRO A 787 -19.02 9.33 22.34
N PRO A 788 -20.02 8.97 21.51
CA PRO A 788 -21.25 8.46 22.12
C PRO A 788 -21.66 7.16 21.41
N THR A 789 -22.01 6.15 22.22
CA THR A 789 -22.66 4.87 21.88
C THR A 789 -22.70 4.48 20.38
N ARG A 790 -21.82 3.54 19.99
CA ARG A 790 -21.67 3.02 18.61
C ARG A 790 -23.01 2.46 18.09
N LYS A 791 -23.55 3.03 17.02
CA LYS A 791 -24.69 2.47 16.24
C LYS A 791 -24.17 1.76 14.97
N PRO A 792 -24.78 0.64 14.55
CA PRO A 792 -24.26 -0.17 13.44
C PRO A 792 -24.36 0.53 12.06
N PRO A 793 -23.50 0.15 11.08
CA PRO A 793 -23.48 0.70 9.72
C PRO A 793 -24.75 0.36 8.91
N LEU A 794 -25.09 1.21 7.93
CA LEU A 794 -26.35 1.18 7.14
C LEU A 794 -26.63 -0.15 6.40
N LYS A 795 -25.60 -0.85 5.90
CA LYS A 795 -25.76 -2.18 5.27
C LYS A 795 -26.15 -3.26 6.28
N GLN A 796 -25.62 -3.15 7.51
CA GLN A 796 -25.90 -4.08 8.60
C GLN A 796 -27.26 -3.75 9.25
N LYS A 797 -27.64 -2.46 9.32
CA LYS A 797 -29.01 -2.04 9.66
C LYS A 797 -30.06 -2.57 8.68
N MET A 798 -29.77 -2.55 7.37
CA MET A 798 -30.67 -3.16 6.39
C MET A 798 -30.74 -4.67 6.54
N ALA A 799 -29.61 -5.36 6.77
CA ALA A 799 -29.60 -6.81 7.01
C ALA A 799 -30.27 -7.21 8.33
N LEU A 800 -30.15 -6.39 9.38
CA LEU A 800 -30.79 -6.56 10.69
C LEU A 800 -32.28 -6.25 10.62
N SER A 801 -32.68 -5.23 9.86
CA SER A 801 -34.08 -4.89 9.59
C SER A 801 -34.75 -5.93 8.70
N LEU A 802 -34.08 -6.43 7.65
CA LEU A 802 -34.57 -7.53 6.81
C LEU A 802 -34.63 -8.85 7.57
N LYS A 803 -33.67 -9.19 8.43
CA LYS A 803 -33.75 -10.41 9.28
C LYS A 803 -34.84 -10.31 10.35
N SER A 804 -35.04 -9.12 10.93
CA SER A 804 -36.13 -8.84 11.88
C SER A 804 -37.51 -8.89 11.21
N ILE A 805 -37.64 -8.43 9.97
CA ILE A 805 -38.89 -8.46 9.19
C ILE A 805 -39.19 -9.88 8.67
N VAL A 806 -38.15 -10.67 8.35
CA VAL A 806 -38.31 -12.07 7.89
C VAL A 806 -38.64 -13.00 9.06
N SER A 807 -38.15 -12.74 10.29
CA SER A 807 -38.52 -13.55 11.46
C SER A 807 -39.91 -13.21 12.02
N SER A 808 -40.45 -12.00 11.76
CA SER A 808 -41.81 -11.64 12.18
C SER A 808 -42.91 -12.23 11.31
N VAL A 809 -42.57 -12.79 10.14
CA VAL A 809 -43.54 -13.30 9.14
C VAL A 809 -43.64 -14.83 9.13
N PHE A 810 -42.66 -15.54 9.68
CA PHE A 810 -42.66 -17.01 9.74
C PHE A 810 -42.45 -17.49 11.18
N GLY A 811 -43.56 -17.74 11.89
CA GLY A 811 -43.57 -18.27 13.24
C GLY A 811 -43.29 -19.78 13.30
N GLY A 812 -42.41 -20.17 14.22
CA GLY A 812 -42.17 -21.55 14.64
C GLY A 812 -41.48 -21.55 16.01
N ALA A 813 -42.08 -22.21 16.99
CA ALA A 813 -41.74 -22.15 18.40
C ALA A 813 -40.40 -22.85 18.75
N GLY A 814 -39.56 -22.18 19.53
CA GLY A 814 -38.33 -22.72 20.14
C GLY A 814 -37.38 -21.63 20.66
N SER A 815 -37.50 -21.31 21.96
CA SER A 815 -36.70 -20.39 22.80
C SER A 815 -36.36 -18.99 22.25
N GLU A 816 -36.97 -17.98 22.88
CA GLU A 816 -36.64 -16.56 22.75
C GLU A 816 -35.18 -16.24 23.09
N GLY A 817 -34.57 -15.30 22.37
CA GLY A 817 -33.33 -14.64 22.80
C GLY A 817 -32.35 -14.38 21.66
N GLY A 818 -32.26 -13.12 21.22
CA GLY A 818 -31.05 -12.67 20.50
C GLY A 818 -29.83 -12.70 21.42
N PRO A 819 -28.60 -12.52 20.89
CA PRO A 819 -27.39 -12.55 21.70
C PRO A 819 -27.48 -11.55 22.84
N ALA A 820 -27.18 -11.97 24.07
CA ALA A 820 -27.21 -11.10 25.25
C ALA A 820 -26.31 -9.87 25.03
N PRO A 821 -26.65 -8.67 25.50
CA PRO A 821 -25.79 -7.50 25.33
C PRO A 821 -24.45 -7.67 26.07
N MET A 822 -23.36 -7.17 25.48
CA MET A 822 -21.97 -7.39 25.96
C MET A 822 -21.79 -7.13 27.46
N GLY A 823 -22.32 -6.00 27.96
CA GLY A 823 -22.19 -5.60 29.36
C GLY A 823 -23.08 -6.39 30.33
N ALA A 824 -24.10 -7.09 29.84
CA ALA A 824 -24.90 -8.00 30.68
C ALA A 824 -24.24 -9.38 30.81
N LEU A 825 -23.53 -9.82 29.76
CA LEU A 825 -22.85 -11.12 29.74
C LEU A 825 -21.61 -11.16 30.64
N PHE A 826 -20.72 -10.18 30.52
CA PHE A 826 -19.50 -10.05 31.33
C PHE A 826 -19.35 -8.62 31.86
N ALA A 827 -18.92 -8.48 33.12
CA ALA A 827 -18.65 -7.19 33.72
C ALA A 827 -17.43 -6.52 33.05
N LYS A 828 -17.55 -5.24 32.70
CA LYS A 828 -16.43 -4.45 32.15
C LYS A 828 -15.60 -3.87 33.31
N THR A 829 -14.29 -3.79 33.15
CA THR A 829 -13.42 -3.12 34.13
C THR A 829 -13.77 -1.64 34.29
N ASP A 830 -13.79 -1.15 35.53
CA ASP A 830 -14.09 0.25 35.87
C ASP A 830 -12.87 0.88 36.59
N PRO A 831 -12.25 1.95 36.04
CA PRO A 831 -11.13 2.63 36.69
C PRO A 831 -11.39 3.07 38.14
N ALA A 832 -12.65 3.39 38.49
CA ALA A 832 -13.00 3.80 39.85
C ALA A 832 -12.93 2.65 40.87
N ILE A 833 -13.14 1.41 40.44
CA ILE A 833 -13.20 0.21 41.29
C ILE A 833 -11.92 -0.63 41.15
N ASP A 834 -11.45 -0.80 39.92
CA ASP A 834 -10.32 -1.65 39.54
C ASP A 834 -8.98 -0.89 39.48
N GLY A 835 -9.00 0.44 39.64
CA GLY A 835 -7.84 1.33 39.61
C GLY A 835 -7.37 1.71 38.20
N ASP A 836 -6.49 2.71 38.10
CA ASP A 836 -5.99 3.24 36.83
C ASP A 836 -5.19 2.21 36.01
N ALA A 837 -4.74 1.12 36.63
CA ALA A 837 -4.02 0.04 35.96
C ALA A 837 -4.84 -0.61 34.81
N CYS A 838 -6.18 -0.60 34.88
CA CYS A 838 -7.01 -1.14 33.80
C CYS A 838 -7.01 -0.28 32.51
N LEU A 839 -6.51 0.97 32.57
CA LEU A 839 -6.41 1.88 31.42
C LEU A 839 -5.06 1.77 30.70
N HIS A 840 -4.06 1.13 31.31
CA HIS A 840 -2.70 1.06 30.79
C HIS A 840 -2.38 -0.35 30.32
N ASP A 841 -2.02 -0.48 29.04
CA ASP A 841 -1.46 -1.72 28.51
C ASP A 841 -0.01 -1.90 29.00
N CYS A 842 0.44 -3.15 29.05
CA CYS A 842 1.69 -3.58 29.67
C CYS A 842 2.91 -2.71 29.32
N ALA A 843 3.47 -2.01 30.33
CA ALA A 843 4.61 -1.11 30.18
C ALA A 843 5.95 -1.86 30.00
N SER A 844 6.02 -3.12 30.45
CA SER A 844 7.26 -3.94 30.46
C SER A 844 7.30 -5.01 29.36
N CYS A 845 6.29 -5.08 28.48
CA CYS A 845 6.18 -6.14 27.49
C CYS A 845 7.22 -5.96 26.37
N SER A 846 8.15 -6.91 26.29
CA SER A 846 9.22 -6.93 25.29
C SER A 846 8.85 -7.75 24.04
N VAL A 847 7.93 -8.72 24.16
CA VAL A 847 7.47 -9.51 23.03
C VAL A 847 6.54 -8.69 22.15
N LYS A 848 6.82 -8.69 20.84
CA LYS A 848 6.02 -8.04 19.81
C LYS A 848 5.75 -9.02 18.68
N TYR A 849 4.60 -8.88 18.04
CA TYR A 849 4.30 -9.69 16.86
C TYR A 849 5.26 -9.36 15.70
N PRO A 850 5.49 -10.33 14.79
CA PRO A 850 6.37 -10.13 13.64
C PRO A 850 5.89 -8.98 12.74
N ARG A 851 6.84 -8.29 12.11
CA ARG A 851 6.53 -7.26 11.10
C ARG A 851 5.68 -7.89 9.99
N GLY A 852 4.44 -7.42 9.81
CA GLY A 852 3.45 -7.94 8.86
C GLY A 852 2.26 -8.70 9.47
N PHE A 853 2.19 -8.83 10.81
CA PHE A 853 1.02 -9.41 11.48
C PHE A 853 -0.18 -8.45 11.41
N LYS A 854 -1.07 -8.64 10.44
CA LYS A 854 -2.30 -7.86 10.25
C LYS A 854 -3.54 -8.65 10.64
N ILE A 855 -4.43 -8.02 11.38
CA ILE A 855 -5.75 -8.54 11.79
C ILE A 855 -6.82 -7.54 11.39
N ASN A 856 -8.01 -8.01 11.02
CA ASN A 856 -9.13 -7.12 10.67
C ASN A 856 -9.69 -6.50 11.95
N GLU A 857 -9.64 -5.18 12.08
CA GLU A 857 -10.13 -4.40 13.22
C GLU A 857 -11.50 -3.74 12.97
N ASP A 858 -11.97 -3.71 11.72
CA ASP A 858 -13.15 -2.94 11.29
C ASP A 858 -14.49 -3.66 11.54
N ASP A 859 -14.49 -4.99 11.56
CA ASP A 859 -15.72 -5.78 11.75
C ASP A 859 -16.16 -5.87 13.22
N VAL A 860 -17.47 -5.94 13.43
CA VAL A 860 -18.07 -6.21 14.75
C VAL A 860 -17.80 -7.67 15.13
N LEU A 861 -17.10 -7.89 16.26
CA LEU A 861 -16.73 -9.23 16.71
C LEU A 861 -17.87 -9.95 17.44
N TYR A 862 -18.57 -9.22 18.32
CA TYR A 862 -19.54 -9.79 19.25
C TYR A 862 -20.80 -10.30 18.54
N GLY A 863 -21.33 -11.45 18.98
CA GLY A 863 -22.59 -11.99 18.44
C GLY A 863 -22.46 -12.81 17.16
N HIS A 864 -21.25 -12.97 16.62
CA HIS A 864 -20.99 -13.64 15.33
C HIS A 864 -20.17 -14.93 15.50
N VAL A 865 -20.48 -15.70 16.56
CA VAL A 865 -19.90 -17.01 16.81
C VAL A 865 -20.94 -18.11 16.61
N LYS A 866 -20.48 -19.27 16.16
CA LYS A 866 -21.34 -20.45 16.01
C LYS A 866 -21.61 -21.05 17.39
N ALA A 867 -22.87 -21.14 17.81
CA ALA A 867 -23.29 -21.78 19.06
C ALA A 867 -22.68 -23.18 19.25
N TRP A 868 -22.30 -23.51 20.49
CA TRP A 868 -21.93 -24.85 20.93
C TRP A 868 -22.40 -25.10 22.37
N SER A 869 -22.76 -26.34 22.67
CA SER A 869 -23.20 -26.81 23.99
C SER A 869 -22.04 -27.40 24.79
N THR A 870 -21.14 -28.14 24.11
CA THR A 870 -19.98 -28.82 24.70
C THR A 870 -18.75 -28.56 23.83
N HIS A 871 -17.56 -28.54 24.41
CA HIS A 871 -16.28 -28.36 23.71
C HIS A 871 -15.34 -29.51 24.11
N LEU A 872 -15.06 -30.39 23.14
CA LEU A 872 -14.20 -31.54 23.30
C LEU A 872 -12.81 -31.22 22.74
N LEU A 873 -11.80 -31.20 23.62
CA LEU A 873 -10.40 -31.02 23.26
C LEU A 873 -9.71 -32.38 23.19
N VAL A 874 -9.23 -32.77 22.01
CA VAL A 874 -8.51 -34.04 21.83
C VAL A 874 -7.00 -33.79 21.98
N GLY A 875 -6.36 -34.46 22.93
CA GLY A 875 -4.91 -34.43 23.10
C GLY A 875 -4.21 -35.06 21.91
N THR A 876 -3.22 -34.37 21.37
CA THR A 876 -2.43 -34.87 20.23
C THR A 876 -0.94 -34.68 20.42
N GLY A 877 -0.52 -33.94 21.46
CA GLY A 877 0.86 -33.48 21.64
C GLY A 877 1.38 -32.52 20.54
N LYS A 878 0.58 -32.25 19.50
CA LYS A 878 0.96 -31.42 18.35
C LYS A 878 0.58 -29.96 18.58
N THR A 879 1.24 -29.07 17.85
CA THR A 879 0.96 -27.62 17.87
C THR A 879 0.39 -27.11 16.55
N ASP A 880 0.28 -27.99 15.54
CA ASP A 880 -0.31 -27.72 14.23
C ASP A 880 -0.92 -29.02 13.69
N TRP A 881 -1.97 -28.89 12.87
CA TRP A 881 -2.82 -30.00 12.41
C TRP A 881 -3.19 -29.84 10.94
N VAL A 882 -3.77 -30.86 10.32
CA VAL A 882 -4.34 -30.76 8.96
C VAL A 882 -5.50 -29.76 8.95
N ARG A 883 -5.75 -29.10 7.81
CA ARG A 883 -6.64 -27.92 7.67
C ARG A 883 -7.96 -28.04 8.43
N ASP A 884 -8.65 -29.17 8.32
CA ASP A 884 -9.80 -29.52 9.14
C ASP A 884 -9.43 -30.76 9.96
N VAL A 885 -9.58 -30.68 11.29
CA VAL A 885 -9.09 -31.72 12.22
C VAL A 885 -9.79 -33.07 12.06
N ALA A 886 -11.00 -33.06 11.50
CA ALA A 886 -11.74 -34.27 11.15
C ALA A 886 -11.11 -35.07 10.00
N ASP A 887 -10.24 -34.45 9.19
CA ASP A 887 -9.59 -35.11 8.04
C ASP A 887 -8.30 -35.84 8.43
N GLU A 888 -7.92 -35.84 9.71
CA GLU A 888 -6.74 -36.54 10.20
C GLU A 888 -6.99 -38.05 10.28
N LYS A 889 -6.58 -38.75 9.24
CA LYS A 889 -6.78 -40.20 9.09
C LYS A 889 -6.26 -40.99 10.28
N GLY A 890 -7.10 -41.90 10.79
CA GLY A 890 -6.80 -42.78 11.92
C GLY A 890 -6.88 -42.10 13.28
N SER A 891 -7.20 -40.80 13.35
CA SER A 891 -7.31 -40.09 14.61
C SER A 891 -8.67 -40.26 15.29
N VAL A 892 -8.71 -40.00 16.61
CA VAL A 892 -9.96 -39.89 17.37
C VAL A 892 -10.85 -38.77 16.80
N MET A 893 -10.27 -37.71 16.25
CA MET A 893 -11.02 -36.58 15.68
C MET A 893 -11.80 -36.99 14.42
N GLU A 894 -11.18 -37.80 13.55
CA GLU A 894 -11.87 -38.40 12.40
C GLU A 894 -13.01 -39.31 12.87
N ALA A 895 -12.76 -40.18 13.84
CA ALA A 895 -13.77 -41.10 14.36
C ALA A 895 -14.97 -40.36 14.98
N VAL A 896 -14.71 -39.37 15.84
CA VAL A 896 -15.75 -38.52 16.46
C VAL A 896 -16.59 -37.78 15.41
N SER A 897 -15.98 -37.36 14.30
CA SER A 897 -16.71 -36.67 13.22
C SER A 897 -17.64 -37.58 12.41
N LYS A 898 -17.37 -38.90 12.39
CA LYS A 898 -18.17 -39.91 11.67
C LYS A 898 -19.31 -40.48 12.53
N VAL A 899 -19.20 -40.38 13.85
CA VAL A 899 -20.25 -40.80 14.80
C VAL A 899 -21.40 -39.78 14.76
N ALA A 900 -22.61 -40.23 15.10
CA ALA A 900 -23.78 -39.37 15.24
C ALA A 900 -23.49 -38.20 16.20
N SER A 901 -23.99 -37.01 15.85
CA SER A 901 -23.82 -35.83 16.70
C SER A 901 -24.48 -36.03 18.08
N PRO A 902 -23.91 -35.45 19.15
CA PRO A 902 -24.45 -35.60 20.49
C PRO A 902 -25.88 -35.08 20.61
N THR A 903 -26.67 -35.73 21.46
CA THR A 903 -28.08 -35.40 21.71
C THR A 903 -28.25 -34.17 22.60
N ASN A 904 -27.24 -33.83 23.41
CA ASN A 904 -27.24 -32.66 24.30
C ASN A 904 -26.85 -31.34 23.61
N GLY A 905 -26.94 -31.31 22.27
CA GLY A 905 -26.71 -30.14 21.44
C GLY A 905 -25.35 -30.17 20.75
N ARG A 906 -24.95 -29.02 20.20
CA ARG A 906 -23.82 -29.00 19.27
C ARG A 906 -22.49 -29.07 20.00
N MET A 907 -21.68 -30.09 19.68
CA MET A 907 -20.31 -30.18 20.18
C MET A 907 -19.34 -29.42 19.28
N MET A 908 -18.44 -28.66 19.91
CA MET A 908 -17.26 -28.07 19.30
C MET A 908 -16.09 -29.05 19.47
N LEU A 909 -15.52 -29.51 18.37
CA LEU A 909 -14.37 -30.42 18.37
C LEU A 909 -13.10 -29.61 18.06
N SER A 910 -12.10 -29.71 18.93
CA SER A 910 -10.79 -29.09 18.70
C SER A 910 -9.66 -30.08 19.00
N ALA A 911 -8.61 -30.06 18.19
CA ALA A 911 -7.35 -30.71 18.53
C ALA A 911 -6.57 -29.83 19.50
N SER A 912 -5.78 -30.44 20.41
CA SER A 912 -5.03 -29.72 21.44
C SER A 912 -3.61 -30.29 21.61
N ASN A 913 -2.68 -29.45 22.05
CA ASN A 913 -1.31 -29.86 22.41
C ASN A 913 -1.22 -30.52 23.80
N ILE A 914 -2.35 -30.86 24.43
CA ILE A 914 -2.38 -31.71 25.63
C ILE A 914 -1.55 -32.97 25.34
N PRO A 915 -0.62 -33.33 26.25
CA PRO A 915 0.26 -34.49 26.07
C PRO A 915 -0.54 -35.77 26.01
N THR A 916 -0.13 -36.68 25.13
CA THR A 916 -0.67 -38.04 25.07
C THR A 916 -0.01 -38.89 26.17
N PRO A 917 -0.67 -39.96 26.67
CA PRO A 917 -0.13 -40.80 27.75
C PRO A 917 1.31 -41.31 27.51
N HIS A 918 1.65 -41.60 26.25
CA HIS A 918 2.97 -42.10 25.86
C HIS A 918 3.88 -41.01 25.24
N ASN A 919 3.44 -39.75 25.21
CA ASN A 919 4.12 -38.63 24.54
C ASN A 919 4.45 -38.89 23.05
N THR A 920 3.73 -39.80 22.40
CA THR A 920 3.84 -40.07 20.97
C THR A 920 2.80 -39.23 20.21
N ALA A 921 3.15 -38.89 18.97
CA ALA A 921 2.28 -38.17 18.04
C ALA A 921 1.51 -39.14 17.12
N ASP A 922 1.57 -40.44 17.41
CA ASP A 922 0.93 -41.52 16.67
C ASP A 922 -0.52 -41.70 17.16
N TYR A 923 -1.43 -41.97 16.23
CA TYR A 923 -2.86 -42.15 16.52
C TYR A 923 -3.25 -43.61 16.75
N SER A 924 -2.29 -44.54 16.62
CA SER A 924 -2.45 -45.95 16.96
C SER A 924 -2.62 -46.16 18.47
N GLU A 925 -2.07 -45.25 19.28
CA GLU A 925 -2.10 -45.28 20.74
C GLU A 925 -3.30 -44.49 21.30
N PRO A 926 -3.77 -44.85 22.51
CA PRO A 926 -4.84 -44.12 23.17
C PRO A 926 -4.44 -42.69 23.52
N THR A 927 -5.42 -41.78 23.48
CA THR A 927 -5.23 -40.37 23.84
C THR A 927 -6.11 -39.93 25.02
N THR A 928 -5.80 -38.76 25.57
CA THR A 928 -6.58 -38.08 26.59
C THR A 928 -7.37 -36.94 25.96
N THR A 929 -8.63 -36.79 26.34
CA THR A 929 -9.49 -35.69 25.90
C THR A 929 -9.94 -34.86 27.10
N LEU A 930 -10.09 -33.54 26.93
CA LEU A 930 -10.63 -32.64 27.96
C LEU A 930 -12.02 -32.16 27.52
N LEU A 931 -13.04 -32.43 28.32
CA LEU A 931 -14.41 -32.03 28.08
C LEU A 931 -14.74 -30.74 28.83
N LEU A 932 -15.21 -29.73 28.11
CA LEU A 932 -15.65 -28.43 28.63
C LEU A 932 -17.14 -28.21 28.27
N PRO A 933 -17.95 -27.56 29.13
CA PRO A 933 -17.61 -26.90 30.39
C PRO A 933 -17.39 -27.85 31.59
N ALA A 934 -17.50 -29.17 31.42
CA ALA A 934 -17.34 -30.16 32.49
C ALA A 934 -16.00 -30.09 33.28
N PHE A 935 -14.91 -29.61 32.67
CA PHE A 935 -13.56 -29.68 33.27
C PHE A 935 -13.17 -31.12 33.65
N THR A 936 -13.43 -32.08 32.76
CA THR A 936 -13.14 -33.50 33.01
C THR A 936 -12.22 -34.06 31.93
N TYR A 937 -11.12 -34.68 32.35
CA TYR A 937 -10.26 -35.47 31.47
C TYR A 937 -10.83 -36.87 31.31
N ILE A 938 -10.94 -37.31 30.05
CA ILE A 938 -11.27 -38.68 29.69
C ILE A 938 -10.01 -39.31 29.09
N HIS A 939 -9.50 -40.33 29.76
CA HIS A 939 -8.31 -41.08 29.38
C HIS A 939 -8.67 -42.30 28.55
N ASN A 940 -7.66 -42.83 27.88
CA ASN A 940 -7.73 -44.07 27.10
C ASN A 940 -8.72 -44.03 25.92
N VAL A 941 -8.85 -42.87 25.28
CA VAL A 941 -9.74 -42.68 24.13
C VAL A 941 -9.05 -43.17 22.86
N THR A 942 -9.73 -44.01 22.10
CA THR A 942 -9.28 -44.58 20.83
C THR A 942 -10.32 -44.34 19.73
N PRO A 943 -9.95 -44.45 18.44
CA PRO A 943 -10.91 -44.29 17.35
C PRO A 943 -12.10 -45.27 17.42
N SER A 944 -11.90 -46.48 17.98
CA SER A 944 -12.95 -47.49 18.11
C SER A 944 -13.97 -47.17 19.21
N ASN A 945 -13.56 -46.50 20.30
CA ASN A 945 -14.45 -46.15 21.42
C ASN A 945 -15.06 -44.75 21.34
N ALA A 946 -14.81 -44.01 20.24
CA ALA A 946 -15.38 -42.67 20.00
C ALA A 946 -16.91 -42.63 20.04
N GLY A 947 -17.57 -43.72 19.62
CA GLY A 947 -19.03 -43.87 19.72
C GLY A 947 -19.52 -43.85 21.17
N SER A 948 -18.90 -44.67 22.02
CA SER A 948 -19.19 -44.74 23.46
C SER A 948 -18.87 -43.44 24.18
N LEU A 949 -17.77 -42.76 23.80
CA LEU A 949 -17.43 -41.44 24.32
C LEU A 949 -18.57 -40.43 24.12
N ILE A 950 -19.16 -40.37 22.92
CA ILE A 950 -20.25 -39.43 22.65
C ILE A 950 -21.52 -39.84 23.40
N ALA A 951 -21.90 -41.12 23.29
CA ALA A 951 -23.14 -41.64 23.83
C ALA A 951 -23.23 -41.51 25.36
N GLU A 952 -22.14 -41.85 26.06
CA GLU A 952 -22.16 -42.10 27.51
C GLU A 952 -21.48 -40.99 28.31
N VAL A 953 -20.54 -40.26 27.69
CA VAL A 953 -19.84 -39.15 28.35
C VAL A 953 -20.35 -37.81 27.87
N VAL A 954 -20.26 -37.52 26.57
CA VAL A 954 -20.58 -36.18 26.05
C VAL A 954 -22.04 -35.85 26.26
N ASN A 955 -22.96 -36.77 25.97
CA ASN A 955 -24.41 -36.53 26.11
C ASN A 955 -24.84 -36.28 27.57
N HIS A 956 -24.14 -36.87 28.55
CA HIS A 956 -24.44 -36.74 29.98
C HIS A 956 -23.71 -35.56 30.65
N ALA A 957 -22.78 -34.92 29.94
CA ALA A 957 -22.01 -33.80 30.48
C ALA A 957 -22.83 -32.49 30.51
N PRO A 958 -22.51 -31.57 31.45
CA PRO A 958 -23.10 -30.25 31.49
C PRO A 958 -22.83 -29.46 30.21
N THR A 959 -23.82 -28.67 29.78
CA THR A 959 -23.75 -27.84 28.59
C THR A 959 -23.54 -26.37 28.95
N THR A 960 -23.33 -25.50 27.96
CA THR A 960 -23.23 -24.04 28.17
C THR A 960 -24.48 -23.41 28.79
N THR A 961 -25.62 -24.11 28.77
CA THR A 961 -26.91 -23.65 29.30
C THR A 961 -27.32 -24.36 30.58
N SER A 962 -26.59 -25.39 31.02
CA SER A 962 -26.95 -26.10 32.24
C SER A 962 -26.64 -25.22 33.47
N PRO A 963 -27.47 -25.30 34.53
CA PRO A 963 -27.21 -24.57 35.77
C PRO A 963 -25.89 -25.00 36.40
N LEU A 964 -25.33 -24.15 37.27
CA LEU A 964 -24.10 -24.42 38.01
C LEU A 964 -24.33 -25.42 39.15
N GLN A 965 -24.59 -26.67 38.81
CA GLN A 965 -24.75 -27.76 39.77
C GLN A 965 -23.58 -28.75 39.67
N PRO A 966 -23.20 -29.40 40.78
CA PRO A 966 -22.24 -30.49 40.75
C PRO A 966 -22.74 -31.58 39.79
N PHE A 967 -21.84 -32.13 38.98
CA PHE A 967 -22.19 -33.23 38.09
C PHE A 967 -21.19 -34.37 38.26
N SER A 968 -21.67 -35.59 38.06
CA SER A 968 -20.84 -36.80 38.06
C SER A 968 -21.21 -37.67 36.86
N LEU A 969 -20.21 -38.23 36.20
CA LEU A 969 -20.43 -39.18 35.10
C LEU A 969 -20.87 -40.55 35.64
N PRO A 970 -21.61 -41.35 34.84
CA PRO A 970 -21.96 -42.72 35.20
C PRO A 970 -20.70 -43.55 35.46
N THR A 971 -20.66 -44.31 36.56
CA THR A 971 -19.53 -45.21 36.90
C THR A 971 -20.07 -46.64 37.02
N PRO A 972 -19.45 -47.68 36.40
CA PRO A 972 -18.27 -47.62 35.54
C PRO A 972 -18.59 -47.10 34.13
N LEU A 973 -17.62 -46.39 33.52
CA LEU A 973 -17.71 -45.98 32.13
C LEU A 973 -17.53 -47.20 31.21
N PRO A 974 -18.26 -47.30 30.09
CA PRO A 974 -18.16 -48.43 29.18
C PRO A 974 -16.87 -48.40 28.35
N GLY A 975 -16.27 -49.58 28.16
CA GLY A 975 -14.95 -49.76 27.53
C GLY A 975 -13.80 -49.44 28.50
N ASP A 976 -12.58 -49.33 27.98
CA ASP A 976 -11.40 -49.02 28.81
C ASP A 976 -11.27 -47.52 29.16
N LEU A 977 -12.37 -46.74 29.06
CA LEU A 977 -12.40 -45.29 29.31
C LEU A 977 -12.34 -44.99 30.81
N ALA A 978 -11.50 -44.02 31.19
CA ALA A 978 -11.40 -43.55 32.58
C ALA A 978 -11.58 -42.03 32.65
N ALA A 979 -12.39 -41.54 33.60
CA ALA A 979 -12.59 -40.12 33.81
C ALA A 979 -11.85 -39.61 35.06
N SER A 980 -11.30 -38.40 34.98
CA SER A 980 -10.68 -37.70 36.11
C SER A 980 -10.97 -36.20 36.03
N ALA A 981 -11.05 -35.52 37.17
CA ALA A 981 -11.30 -34.08 37.20
C ALA A 981 -10.06 -33.29 36.74
N CYS A 982 -10.27 -32.20 35.99
CA CYS A 982 -9.20 -31.29 35.61
C CYS A 982 -8.78 -30.45 36.82
N PRO A 983 -7.49 -30.47 37.22
CA PRO A 983 -7.02 -29.80 38.44
C PRO A 983 -6.98 -28.27 38.29
N HIS A 984 -7.04 -27.73 37.08
CA HIS A 984 -6.88 -26.29 36.84
C HIS A 984 -8.10 -25.46 37.26
N SER A 985 -7.85 -24.29 37.84
CA SER A 985 -8.89 -23.29 38.17
C SER A 985 -9.40 -22.56 36.92
N ALA A 986 -8.51 -22.37 35.94
CA ALA A 986 -8.83 -21.80 34.64
C ALA A 986 -7.99 -22.42 33.53
N VAL A 987 -8.51 -22.41 32.30
CA VAL A 987 -7.83 -22.90 31.11
C VAL A 987 -7.87 -21.83 30.03
N ILE A 988 -6.69 -21.47 29.51
CA ILE A 988 -6.51 -20.56 28.38
C ILE A 988 -6.23 -21.39 27.14
N LEU A 989 -7.10 -21.28 26.13
CA LEU A 989 -6.94 -21.93 24.84
C LEU A 989 -6.52 -20.91 23.79
N LEU A 990 -5.41 -21.17 23.13
CA LEU A 990 -4.84 -20.30 22.10
C LEU A 990 -4.92 -21.00 20.75
N CYS A 991 -5.58 -20.38 19.78
CA CYS A 991 -5.63 -20.89 18.41
C CYS A 991 -4.24 -20.84 17.77
N SER A 992 -3.65 -21.99 17.44
CA SER A 992 -2.26 -22.11 16.94
C SER A 992 -2.14 -22.70 15.52
N GLN A 993 -3.25 -23.20 14.95
CA GLN A 993 -3.23 -23.94 13.69
C GLN A 993 -2.74 -23.09 12.49
N ARG A 994 -1.49 -23.32 12.10
CA ARG A 994 -0.78 -22.58 11.07
C ARG A 994 -1.21 -22.98 9.67
N THR A 995 -1.55 -24.25 9.44
CA THR A 995 -2.06 -24.74 8.15
C THR A 995 -3.38 -24.08 7.75
N ARG A 996 -4.21 -23.72 8.74
CA ARG A 996 -5.50 -23.05 8.55
C ARG A 996 -5.33 -21.54 8.48
N ASP A 997 -4.68 -20.94 9.46
CA ASP A 997 -4.36 -19.50 9.50
C ASP A 997 -2.93 -19.29 10.00
N ALA A 998 -2.04 -18.86 9.10
CA ALA A 998 -0.63 -18.67 9.40
C ALA A 998 -0.37 -17.63 10.50
N ARG A 999 -1.32 -16.72 10.77
CA ARG A 999 -1.23 -15.76 11.88
C ARG A 999 -1.47 -16.44 13.22
N CYS A 1000 -2.43 -17.34 13.32
CA CYS A 1000 -2.67 -18.09 14.55
C CYS A 1000 -1.41 -18.85 15.02
N GLY A 1001 -0.71 -19.50 14.08
CA GLY A 1001 0.57 -20.15 14.37
C GLY A 1001 1.75 -19.21 14.68
N GLN A 1002 1.63 -17.92 14.36
CA GLN A 1002 2.61 -16.89 14.75
C GLN A 1002 2.27 -16.24 16.09
N SER A 1003 0.99 -15.98 16.36
CA SER A 1003 0.55 -15.31 17.59
C SER A 1003 0.57 -16.23 18.79
N ALA A 1004 0.11 -17.48 18.67
CA ALA A 1004 -0.09 -18.35 19.83
C ALA A 1004 1.19 -18.60 20.64
N PRO A 1005 2.37 -18.89 20.05
CA PRO A 1005 3.62 -19.03 20.82
C PRO A 1005 4.04 -17.76 21.56
N LEU A 1006 3.81 -16.59 20.95
CA LEU A 1006 4.18 -15.30 21.52
C LEU A 1006 3.23 -14.90 22.67
N LEU A 1007 1.93 -15.14 22.49
CA LEU A 1007 0.94 -14.95 23.55
C LEU A 1007 1.17 -15.92 24.71
N LYS A 1008 1.45 -17.19 24.43
CA LYS A 1008 1.78 -18.17 25.47
C LYS A 1008 2.96 -17.69 26.31
N LYS A 1009 4.04 -17.23 25.68
CA LYS A 1009 5.22 -16.70 26.36
C LYS A 1009 4.91 -15.50 27.26
N GLU A 1010 4.05 -14.57 26.84
CA GLU A 1010 3.66 -13.42 27.67
C GLU A 1010 2.68 -13.80 28.79
N PHE A 1011 1.70 -14.66 28.53
CA PHE A 1011 0.83 -15.19 29.58
C PHE A 1011 1.64 -15.93 30.66
N GLU A 1012 2.61 -16.76 30.25
CA GLU A 1012 3.54 -17.40 31.18
C GLU A 1012 4.33 -16.38 32.00
N ARG A 1013 4.85 -15.32 31.35
CA ARG A 1013 5.62 -14.27 32.02
C ARG A 1013 4.82 -13.58 33.12
N HIS A 1014 3.53 -13.35 32.91
CA HIS A 1014 2.66 -12.70 33.89
C HIS A 1014 2.08 -13.66 34.94
N LEU A 1015 1.88 -14.93 34.61
CA LEU A 1015 1.34 -15.93 35.54
C LEU A 1015 2.41 -16.55 36.47
N ARG A 1016 3.68 -16.60 36.05
CA ARG A 1016 4.78 -17.15 36.85
C ARG A 1016 5.04 -16.36 38.15
N PRO A 1017 5.11 -15.01 38.15
CA PRO A 1017 5.28 -14.23 39.39
C PRO A 1017 4.13 -14.42 40.39
N LEU A 1018 2.93 -14.74 39.90
CA LEU A 1018 1.77 -15.03 40.73
C LEU A 1018 1.74 -16.50 41.24
N GLY A 1019 2.66 -17.35 40.78
CA GLY A 1019 2.67 -18.78 41.08
C GLY A 1019 1.49 -19.56 40.49
N LEU A 1020 0.77 -18.98 39.53
CA LEU A 1020 -0.47 -19.53 38.98
C LEU A 1020 -0.28 -20.31 37.68
N TYR A 1021 0.85 -20.16 36.99
CA TYR A 1021 1.12 -20.93 35.77
C TYR A 1021 1.21 -22.44 36.08
N ARG A 1022 0.51 -23.26 35.29
CA ARG A 1022 0.63 -24.73 35.30
C ARG A 1022 1.05 -25.18 33.91
N ASP A 1023 2.15 -25.89 33.84
CA ASP A 1023 2.58 -26.52 32.59
C ASP A 1023 1.77 -27.81 32.34
N ALA A 1024 1.88 -28.38 31.14
CA ALA A 1024 1.08 -29.52 30.72
C ALA A 1024 1.30 -30.81 31.56
N HIS A 1025 2.43 -30.90 32.27
CA HIS A 1025 2.76 -32.01 33.18
C HIS A 1025 2.61 -31.64 34.66
N ASP A 1026 2.09 -30.45 34.98
CA ASP A 1026 1.92 -29.98 36.35
C ASP A 1026 0.53 -30.35 36.86
N GLU A 1027 0.46 -31.43 37.65
CA GLU A 1027 -0.77 -31.96 38.24
C GLU A 1027 -1.18 -31.26 39.54
N ARG A 1028 -0.46 -30.23 39.98
CA ARG A 1028 -0.81 -29.51 41.22
C ARG A 1028 -2.19 -28.86 41.07
N PRO A 1029 -3.05 -28.98 42.09
CA PRO A 1029 -4.39 -28.40 42.04
C PRO A 1029 -4.34 -26.88 41.91
N GLY A 1030 -5.32 -26.34 41.20
CA GLY A 1030 -5.49 -24.92 40.91
C GLY A 1030 -4.64 -24.39 39.76
N GLY A 1031 -4.48 -23.07 39.71
CA GLY A 1031 -3.69 -22.39 38.69
C GLY A 1031 -4.34 -22.37 37.30
N VAL A 1032 -3.52 -22.07 36.29
CA VAL A 1032 -3.94 -21.78 34.92
C VAL A 1032 -3.15 -22.66 33.94
N GLY A 1033 -3.86 -23.54 33.22
CA GLY A 1033 -3.31 -24.29 32.10
C GLY A 1033 -3.41 -23.49 30.79
N ILE A 1034 -2.34 -23.47 29.98
CA ILE A 1034 -2.33 -22.81 28.67
C ILE A 1034 -2.10 -23.84 27.57
N TYR A 1035 -3.13 -24.06 26.74
CA TYR A 1035 -3.07 -25.03 25.66
C TYR A 1035 -3.25 -24.38 24.29
N PHE A 1036 -2.55 -24.94 23.32
CA PHE A 1036 -2.74 -24.68 21.91
C PHE A 1036 -3.86 -25.53 21.39
N ILE A 1037 -4.77 -24.92 20.64
CA ILE A 1037 -5.89 -25.61 20.00
C ILE A 1037 -5.92 -25.38 18.49
N SER A 1038 -6.63 -26.27 17.79
CA SER A 1038 -6.96 -26.11 16.37
C SER A 1038 -7.75 -24.82 16.11
N HIS A 1039 -8.00 -24.51 14.84
CA HIS A 1039 -8.54 -23.24 14.44
C HIS A 1039 -9.96 -23.03 14.94
N VAL A 1040 -10.10 -22.07 15.86
CA VAL A 1040 -11.39 -21.65 16.41
C VAL A 1040 -11.67 -20.23 15.93
N GLY A 1041 -12.42 -20.09 14.84
CA GLY A 1041 -12.92 -18.79 14.39
C GLY A 1041 -12.86 -18.50 12.90
N GLY A 1042 -13.20 -17.26 12.55
CA GLY A 1042 -13.04 -16.74 11.20
C GLY A 1042 -11.60 -16.30 10.96
N HIS A 1043 -11.12 -16.48 9.73
CA HIS A 1043 -9.74 -16.13 9.34
C HIS A 1043 -9.50 -14.63 9.47
N ALA A 1044 -10.53 -13.78 9.54
CA ALA A 1044 -10.35 -12.33 9.59
C ALA A 1044 -9.67 -11.81 10.88
N TYR A 1045 -9.88 -12.46 12.04
CA TYR A 1045 -9.61 -11.81 13.34
C TYR A 1045 -8.32 -12.25 14.04
N SER A 1046 -7.82 -13.49 13.80
CA SER A 1046 -6.64 -14.15 14.39
C SER A 1046 -6.42 -13.89 15.90
N ALA A 1047 -5.35 -14.44 16.49
CA ALA A 1047 -5.06 -14.31 17.93
C ALA A 1047 -6.28 -14.63 18.84
N ASN A 1048 -7.00 -15.71 18.51
CA ASN A 1048 -8.16 -16.14 19.31
C ASN A 1048 -7.68 -16.73 20.63
N VAL A 1049 -8.25 -16.22 21.72
CA VAL A 1049 -8.01 -16.65 23.10
C VAL A 1049 -9.35 -17.01 23.72
N MET A 1050 -9.53 -18.25 24.16
CA MET A 1050 -10.70 -18.67 24.93
C MET A 1050 -10.28 -18.91 26.37
N VAL A 1051 -10.91 -18.24 27.32
CA VAL A 1051 -10.63 -18.41 28.74
C VAL A 1051 -11.82 -19.09 29.39
N TYR A 1052 -11.64 -20.34 29.80
CA TYR A 1052 -12.61 -21.08 30.62
C TYR A 1052 -12.22 -20.91 32.09
N ARG A 1053 -13.17 -20.49 32.94
CA ARG A 1053 -12.96 -20.30 34.38
C ARG A 1053 -13.98 -21.09 35.18
N ARG A 1054 -13.52 -21.72 36.25
CA ARG A 1054 -14.39 -22.18 37.34
C ARG A 1054 -14.99 -20.97 38.08
N PRO A 1055 -16.13 -21.13 38.77
CA PRO A 1055 -16.66 -20.06 39.62
C PRO A 1055 -15.63 -19.66 40.67
N ASN A 1056 -15.46 -18.35 40.87
CA ASN A 1056 -14.55 -17.73 41.84
C ASN A 1056 -13.14 -18.37 41.85
N ALA A 1057 -12.59 -18.62 40.66
CA ALA A 1057 -11.39 -19.43 40.42
C ALA A 1057 -10.17 -19.08 41.30
N PHE A 1058 -10.03 -17.82 41.72
CA PHE A 1058 -8.90 -17.31 42.51
C PHE A 1058 -9.32 -16.45 43.71
N GLY A 1059 -10.61 -16.40 44.07
CA GLY A 1059 -11.10 -15.62 45.22
C GLY A 1059 -11.19 -14.10 44.99
N GLN A 1060 -10.94 -13.62 43.77
CA GLN A 1060 -10.83 -12.19 43.43
C GLN A 1060 -12.01 -11.66 42.60
N ASP A 1061 -13.06 -12.45 42.42
CA ASP A 1061 -14.29 -12.02 41.76
C ASP A 1061 -14.98 -10.93 42.61
N ASP A 1062 -15.71 -10.01 41.98
CA ASP A 1062 -16.43 -8.95 42.71
C ASP A 1062 -17.52 -9.56 43.61
N GLU A 1063 -17.85 -8.91 44.72
CA GLU A 1063 -18.89 -9.38 45.66
C GLU A 1063 -20.26 -9.62 44.99
N ALA A 1064 -20.60 -8.81 43.97
CA ALA A 1064 -21.81 -9.01 43.17
C ALA A 1064 -21.75 -10.30 42.32
N GLU A 1065 -20.59 -10.61 41.72
CA GLU A 1065 -20.40 -11.85 40.96
C GLU A 1065 -20.30 -13.07 41.90
N LYS A 1066 -19.72 -12.91 43.09
CA LYS A 1066 -19.71 -13.95 44.13
C LYS A 1066 -21.13 -14.30 44.58
N ALA A 1067 -21.99 -13.30 44.82
CA ALA A 1067 -23.39 -13.51 45.22
C ALA A 1067 -24.20 -14.22 44.12
N GLU A 1068 -24.02 -13.84 42.86
CA GLU A 1068 -24.65 -14.51 41.71
C GLU A 1068 -24.17 -15.96 41.52
N GLN A 1069 -22.88 -16.24 41.76
CA GLN A 1069 -22.32 -17.58 41.68
C GLN A 1069 -22.73 -18.46 42.87
N GLN A 1070 -22.84 -17.89 44.08
CA GLN A 1070 -23.27 -18.58 45.30
C GLN A 1070 -24.75 -19.00 45.25
N ASN A 1071 -25.63 -18.23 44.58
CA ASN A 1071 -27.03 -18.62 44.37
C ASN A 1071 -27.19 -19.93 43.57
N GLY A 1072 -26.15 -20.40 42.88
CA GLY A 1072 -26.13 -21.67 42.16
C GLY A 1072 -25.38 -22.82 42.85
N SER A 1073 -24.40 -22.53 43.71
CA SER A 1073 -23.53 -23.54 44.34
C SER A 1073 -23.74 -23.64 45.85
N SER A 1074 -24.73 -24.43 46.27
CA SER A 1074 -24.99 -24.72 47.68
C SER A 1074 -24.19 -25.91 48.24
N ASP A 1075 -23.46 -26.63 47.39
CA ASP A 1075 -22.71 -27.84 47.77
C ASP A 1075 -21.33 -27.85 47.11
N GLY A 1076 -20.27 -28.10 47.89
CA GLY A 1076 -18.86 -27.92 47.52
C GLY A 1076 -18.29 -28.90 46.46
N GLY A 1077 -19.11 -29.38 45.53
CA GLY A 1077 -18.73 -30.27 44.44
C GLY A 1077 -18.18 -29.54 43.20
N ASP A 1078 -17.56 -30.28 42.29
CA ASP A 1078 -17.06 -29.77 41.01
C ASP A 1078 -18.24 -29.42 40.06
N VAL A 1079 -18.47 -28.11 39.85
CA VAL A 1079 -19.52 -27.58 38.96
C VAL A 1079 -19.04 -27.26 37.54
N GLY A 1080 -17.76 -27.54 37.24
CA GLY A 1080 -17.11 -27.21 35.98
C GLY A 1080 -16.89 -25.71 35.74
N ALA A 1081 -16.92 -25.30 34.47
CA ALA A 1081 -16.73 -23.92 34.03
C ALA A 1081 -18.00 -23.09 34.29
N ALA A 1082 -17.87 -21.95 34.96
CA ALA A 1082 -18.93 -20.94 35.07
C ALA A 1082 -18.94 -20.00 33.87
N GLN A 1083 -17.76 -19.64 33.38
CA GLN A 1083 -17.61 -18.66 32.30
C GLN A 1083 -16.70 -19.21 31.20
N CYS A 1084 -17.04 -18.88 29.96
CA CYS A 1084 -16.11 -18.96 28.84
C CYS A 1084 -16.07 -17.60 28.15
N ILE A 1085 -14.91 -16.94 28.18
CA ILE A 1085 -14.69 -15.64 27.56
C ILE A 1085 -13.89 -15.85 26.28
N TRP A 1086 -14.50 -15.62 25.13
CA TRP A 1086 -13.84 -15.74 23.83
C TRP A 1086 -13.41 -14.37 23.32
N LEU A 1087 -12.11 -14.14 23.32
CA LEU A 1087 -11.45 -12.95 22.80
C LEU A 1087 -10.79 -13.22 21.45
N ALA A 1088 -10.72 -12.19 20.62
CA ALA A 1088 -9.91 -12.15 19.41
C ALA A 1088 -9.12 -10.83 19.37
N ARG A 1089 -8.20 -10.70 18.40
CA ARG A 1089 -7.35 -9.51 18.25
C ARG A 1089 -6.46 -9.21 19.47
N VAL A 1090 -6.13 -10.24 20.25
CA VAL A 1090 -5.28 -10.09 21.44
C VAL A 1090 -3.85 -9.82 21.02
N MET A 1091 -3.25 -8.75 21.56
CA MET A 1091 -1.85 -8.41 21.38
C MET A 1091 -1.03 -8.83 22.60
N PRO A 1092 0.31 -9.01 22.48
CA PRO A 1092 1.15 -9.37 23.61
C PRO A 1092 1.09 -8.36 24.78
N GLN A 1093 0.83 -7.08 24.49
CA GLN A 1093 0.71 -6.04 25.52
C GLN A 1093 -0.59 -6.15 26.33
N ASP A 1094 -1.62 -6.81 25.78
CA ASP A 1094 -2.89 -7.00 26.48
C ASP A 1094 -2.81 -8.13 27.53
N CYS A 1095 -1.82 -9.03 27.42
CA CYS A 1095 -1.70 -10.21 28.28
C CYS A 1095 -1.67 -9.87 29.77
N GLU A 1096 -1.00 -8.78 30.17
CA GLU A 1096 -0.97 -8.34 31.58
C GLU A 1096 -2.37 -8.06 32.11
N ASN A 1097 -3.14 -7.24 31.39
CA ASN A 1097 -4.50 -6.87 31.78
C ASN A 1097 -5.47 -8.05 31.67
N LEU A 1098 -5.29 -8.93 30.69
CA LEU A 1098 -6.07 -10.15 30.58
C LEU A 1098 -5.81 -11.11 31.75
N VAL A 1099 -4.58 -11.22 32.24
CA VAL A 1099 -4.30 -11.98 33.47
C VAL A 1099 -4.97 -11.32 34.66
N ASN A 1100 -4.71 -10.03 34.89
CA ASN A 1100 -5.15 -9.31 36.09
C ASN A 1100 -6.67 -9.18 36.22
N PHE A 1101 -7.39 -9.04 35.11
CA PHE A 1101 -8.84 -8.77 35.14
C PHE A 1101 -9.67 -9.90 34.55
N THR A 1102 -9.25 -10.49 33.42
CA THR A 1102 -10.05 -11.53 32.75
C THR A 1102 -9.86 -12.91 33.39
N VAL A 1103 -8.61 -13.32 33.65
CA VAL A 1103 -8.33 -14.63 34.25
C VAL A 1103 -8.58 -14.62 35.76
N LEU A 1104 -8.13 -13.58 36.47
CA LEU A 1104 -8.27 -13.52 37.92
C LEU A 1104 -9.68 -13.14 38.38
N LYS A 1105 -10.33 -12.14 37.74
CA LYS A 1105 -11.59 -11.56 38.20
C LYS A 1105 -12.81 -11.79 37.28
N GLY A 1106 -12.65 -12.43 36.12
CA GLY A 1106 -13.76 -12.68 35.18
C GLY A 1106 -14.26 -11.49 34.37
N LYS A 1107 -13.58 -10.34 34.46
CA LYS A 1107 -13.96 -9.10 33.79
C LYS A 1107 -13.38 -8.97 32.40
N VAL A 1108 -14.01 -8.16 31.56
CA VAL A 1108 -13.53 -7.82 30.21
C VAL A 1108 -12.98 -6.40 30.18
N VAL A 1109 -11.76 -6.24 29.65
CA VAL A 1109 -11.04 -4.94 29.62
C VAL A 1109 -11.47 -4.11 28.41
N LYS A 1110 -11.34 -4.68 27.21
CA LYS A 1110 -11.66 -4.04 25.91
C LYS A 1110 -12.80 -4.77 25.17
N PRO A 1111 -14.01 -4.87 25.75
CA PRO A 1111 -15.08 -5.69 25.17
C PRO A 1111 -15.51 -5.23 23.76
N GLU A 1112 -15.51 -3.93 23.50
CA GLU A 1112 -15.91 -3.34 22.21
C GLU A 1112 -15.03 -3.80 21.04
N ASP A 1113 -13.75 -4.10 21.30
CA ASP A 1113 -12.76 -4.34 20.25
C ASP A 1113 -12.21 -5.77 20.25
N GLN A 1114 -12.28 -6.49 21.39
CA GLN A 1114 -11.71 -7.84 21.56
C GLN A 1114 -12.75 -8.93 21.86
N LEU A 1115 -13.90 -8.61 22.47
CA LEU A 1115 -14.87 -9.63 22.86
C LEU A 1115 -15.61 -10.17 21.63
N ARG A 1116 -15.46 -11.48 21.40
CA ARG A 1116 -16.06 -12.17 20.26
C ARG A 1116 -17.30 -12.95 20.65
N GLY A 1117 -17.32 -13.50 21.85
CA GLY A 1117 -18.47 -14.19 22.38
C GLY A 1117 -18.15 -14.95 23.66
N GLY A 1118 -19.06 -15.80 24.09
CA GLY A 1118 -18.92 -16.57 25.31
C GLY A 1118 -20.24 -16.93 25.94
N PHE A 1119 -20.16 -17.55 27.10
CA PHE A 1119 -21.30 -17.85 27.95
C PHE A 1119 -20.95 -17.60 29.42
N ASN A 1120 -21.98 -17.31 30.20
CA ASN A 1120 -21.92 -17.21 31.65
C ASN A 1120 -23.08 -18.03 32.24
N ARG A 1121 -22.76 -19.23 32.77
CA ARG A 1121 -23.74 -20.18 33.32
C ARG A 1121 -24.37 -19.67 34.62
N SER A 1122 -23.69 -18.84 35.39
CA SER A 1122 -24.26 -18.22 36.60
C SER A 1122 -25.41 -17.28 36.25
N LYS A 1123 -25.28 -16.56 35.14
CA LYS A 1123 -26.30 -15.61 34.64
C LYS A 1123 -27.32 -16.25 33.69
N GLY A 1124 -27.07 -17.47 33.21
CA GLY A 1124 -27.87 -18.11 32.16
C GLY A 1124 -27.78 -17.38 30.80
N LEU A 1125 -26.73 -16.59 30.58
CA LEU A 1125 -26.58 -15.75 29.39
C LEU A 1125 -25.50 -16.31 28.44
N MET A 1126 -25.73 -16.15 27.14
CA MET A 1126 -24.76 -16.49 26.09
C MET A 1126 -24.78 -15.47 24.95
N SER A 1127 -23.73 -15.48 24.13
CA SER A 1127 -23.48 -14.45 23.13
C SER A 1127 -23.94 -14.79 21.71
N TRP A 1128 -24.73 -15.85 21.48
CA TRP A 1128 -25.05 -16.34 20.14
C TRP A 1128 -26.52 -16.66 19.94
#